data_AF-A0A3N1NTY3-F1
#
_entry.id   AF-A0A3N1NTY3-F1
#
_cell.length_a   1.000
_cell.length_b   1.000
_cell.length_c   1.000
_cell.angle_alpha   90.00
_cell.angle_beta   90.00
_cell.angle_gamma   90.00
#
_symmetry.space_group_name_H-M   'P 1'
#
loop_
_entity.id
_entity.type
_entity.pdbx_description
1 polymer ?
#
loop_
_entity_poly.entity_id
_entity_poly.type
_entity_poly.pdbx_seq_one_letter_code
_entity_poly.pdbx_strand_id
1 'polypeptide(L)'
;MRHHQPRQTGAWRRRTTGLFAGLLLAMGHAQATSIPAEPDTINLNADWGYLEALTETVERAEQAQDWTTVSLPHTWNAKDPVDARPGYRRSASWYRKTLTPGVSEEALNYVLYFEGANMVTDVYVNGDHAGQHVGGYIGFEIDITEQLVPGQENTLMVRVSNAYDPNIIPSEKSDFVVHGGLTRDLWLKVLPAVHLSRVQIDTPEVSAEQGQTDITVFGRNTAKDTRDYQLTARLIDPEGHTVAEINRPLSVAPGEFSETLPRETLPRPALWSPDTPNLYQMEVSLVQEDSTVHQLSERYGYRWFEFEEHGAFYLNGERLLLRGTHRHEEHAGLGNALPNEQHWKDMRMIKALGANFVRLGHYPQDPEVYRAADELGLIIWDELPWTRGGMGGEEWQDNTERLLRQQITQNRNHPSIVFWSLGNEIYWEADFPGGGDPEKLNPYLQHLNDIAHEMDDSRLTAIRKYYEGSHIVDVFSPSIWAGWYGGAYAQYEEALRNAMKEYPRMLHMEYGGSSHVGRHTPTPITKDGMPGAQVDVEEAVNQAVVRSVAKDSDWNESYIVDLFDWHLQVSENLPNYAGGAQWAFKDFATPLRPENPIPYMNQKGMVDRQGRKKDAYYVYASYWKDEPFCYIESHTWTHRGGAEDEPLDITVFCNTDSAQLFVNGKRLDKKQRDPNQFPAGGLVWETRLSEGENQLRVVGERDGRTVAEDQMTVTYIVDPLNKLEKVRMSATRQDDGLLLIEAEAVDKNGDRCITCDERVYFSNVGEAGELLENYGTPDKSSEIEMANGYASILYRPDPDRSSIIELRSQDVKGAYVYVDHTGEIDP
;
A
#
# COMPACT_ATOMS: atom_id res chain seq x y z
N MET A 1 -55.35 -8.84 5.77
CA MET A 1 -56.37 -9.82 6.18
C MET A 1 -56.73 -10.71 4.99
N ARG A 2 -56.62 -12.04 5.19
CA ARG A 2 -57.25 -13.18 4.47
C ARG A 2 -56.93 -13.32 2.96
N HIS A 3 -56.04 -14.25 2.57
CA HIS A 3 -56.28 -15.69 2.30
C HIS A 3 -57.16 -15.96 1.06
N HIS A 4 -56.63 -16.56 0.00
CA HIS A 4 -56.59 -18.03 -0.21
C HIS A 4 -56.20 -18.42 -1.66
N GLN A 5 -55.20 -19.31 -1.77
CA GLN A 5 -55.00 -20.33 -2.83
C GLN A 5 -56.10 -21.43 -2.78
N PRO A 6 -56.07 -22.60 -3.50
CA PRO A 6 -55.22 -23.10 -4.62
C PRO A 6 -56.02 -23.85 -5.74
N ARG A 7 -55.31 -24.38 -6.76
CA ARG A 7 -55.69 -25.63 -7.45
C ARG A 7 -54.47 -26.55 -7.65
N GLN A 8 -54.65 -27.82 -7.25
CA GLN A 8 -53.79 -28.97 -7.57
C GLN A 8 -54.28 -29.69 -8.84
N THR A 9 -53.42 -30.44 -9.54
CA THR A 9 -53.41 -31.93 -9.60
C THR A 9 -52.68 -32.46 -10.86
N GLY A 10 -51.98 -33.58 -10.71
CA GLY A 10 -51.56 -34.42 -11.84
C GLY A 10 -50.34 -35.32 -11.56
N ALA A 11 -50.57 -36.52 -11.02
CA ALA A 11 -49.57 -37.56 -10.78
C ALA A 11 -49.74 -38.73 -11.78
N TRP A 12 -48.65 -39.45 -12.12
CA TRP A 12 -48.70 -40.87 -12.54
C TRP A 12 -47.44 -41.63 -12.11
N ARG A 13 -47.65 -42.79 -11.48
CA ARG A 13 -46.67 -43.85 -11.15
C ARG A 13 -46.94 -45.07 -12.03
N ARG A 14 -45.92 -45.90 -12.30
CA ARG A 14 -46.04 -47.37 -12.33
C ARG A 14 -44.74 -48.05 -11.86
N ARG A 15 -44.92 -49.17 -11.13
CA ARG A 15 -43.94 -50.14 -10.63
C ARG A 15 -44.09 -51.46 -11.41
N THR A 16 -43.03 -52.27 -11.46
CA THR A 16 -43.09 -53.74 -11.44
C THR A 16 -41.80 -54.34 -10.87
N THR A 17 -41.90 -55.55 -10.32
CA THR A 17 -41.05 -56.20 -9.29
C THR A 17 -40.50 -57.57 -9.74
N GLY A 18 -39.42 -58.02 -9.09
CA GLY A 18 -39.03 -59.44 -8.88
C GLY A 18 -37.53 -59.73 -9.17
N LEU A 19 -36.77 -60.61 -8.52
CA LEU A 19 -36.88 -61.42 -7.28
C LEU A 19 -35.46 -62.02 -6.97
N PHE A 20 -35.09 -62.11 -5.69
CA PHE A 20 -34.00 -62.84 -4.96
C PHE A 20 -32.85 -63.61 -5.66
N ALA A 21 -31.61 -63.42 -5.14
CA ALA A 21 -30.80 -64.44 -4.44
C ALA A 21 -29.45 -63.85 -3.95
N GLY A 22 -29.03 -64.19 -2.73
CA GLY A 22 -27.82 -63.65 -2.08
C GLY A 22 -26.54 -64.44 -2.35
N LEU A 23 -25.40 -63.78 -2.16
CA LEU A 23 -24.12 -64.39 -1.81
C LEU A 23 -23.32 -63.44 -0.92
N LEU A 24 -22.93 -63.94 0.26
CA LEU A 24 -21.95 -63.34 1.16
C LEU A 24 -20.57 -63.33 0.50
N LEU A 25 -19.84 -62.22 0.60
CA LEU A 25 -18.38 -62.18 0.53
C LEU A 25 -17.85 -60.96 1.29
N ALA A 26 -16.72 -61.19 1.97
CA ALA A 26 -16.13 -60.42 3.05
C ALA A 26 -15.88 -58.93 2.75
N MET A 27 -16.30 -58.05 3.67
CA MET A 27 -15.79 -56.69 3.75
C MET A 27 -14.42 -56.71 4.44
N GLY A 28 -13.35 -56.72 3.63
CA GLY A 28 -12.06 -56.25 4.08
C GLY A 28 -12.13 -54.73 4.25
N HIS A 29 -11.96 -54.24 5.47
CA HIS A 29 -11.75 -52.82 5.72
C HIS A 29 -10.33 -52.48 5.29
N ALA A 30 -10.17 -51.98 4.06
CA ALA A 30 -9.01 -51.15 3.74
C ALA A 30 -9.35 -49.73 4.22
N GLN A 31 -8.78 -49.33 5.34
CA GLN A 31 -8.66 -47.91 5.65
C GLN A 31 -7.74 -47.32 4.57
N ALA A 32 -8.33 -46.56 3.65
CA ALA A 32 -7.55 -45.63 2.84
C ALA A 32 -7.20 -44.46 3.76
N THR A 33 -5.97 -44.44 4.27
CA THR A 33 -5.33 -43.21 4.74
C THR A 33 -5.04 -42.38 3.50
N SER A 34 -5.96 -41.48 3.16
CA SER A 34 -5.67 -40.41 2.20
C SER A 34 -4.77 -39.40 2.91
N ILE A 35 -3.49 -39.40 2.57
CA ILE A 35 -2.58 -38.30 2.89
C ILE A 35 -3.10 -37.07 2.10
N PRO A 36 -3.35 -35.91 2.74
CA PRO A 36 -3.72 -34.70 2.01
C PRO A 36 -2.59 -34.29 1.05
N ALA A 37 -2.95 -33.80 -0.14
CA ALA A 37 -2.02 -33.45 -1.22
C ALA A 37 -1.35 -32.07 -1.06
N GLU A 38 -1.43 -31.44 0.11
CA GLU A 38 -0.70 -30.22 0.48
C GLU A 38 -0.14 -30.39 1.90
N PRO A 39 1.01 -29.79 2.24
CA PRO A 39 1.36 -29.61 3.65
C PRO A 39 0.20 -28.87 4.35
N ASP A 40 -0.19 -29.31 5.55
CA ASP A 40 -1.19 -28.57 6.33
C ASP A 40 -0.55 -27.24 6.77
N THR A 41 -0.75 -26.18 5.99
CA THR A 41 -0.42 -24.81 6.38
C THR A 41 -1.60 -24.22 7.14
N ILE A 42 -1.41 -23.97 8.42
CA ILE A 42 -2.46 -23.51 9.32
C ILE A 42 -2.21 -22.04 9.64
N ASN A 43 -3.15 -21.17 9.25
CA ASN A 43 -3.12 -19.77 9.65
C ASN A 43 -3.30 -19.68 11.18
N LEU A 44 -2.37 -19.00 11.86
CA LEU A 44 -2.38 -18.88 13.32
C LEU A 44 -3.01 -17.58 13.82
N ASN A 45 -3.59 -16.73 12.97
CA ASN A 45 -3.91 -15.35 13.31
C ASN A 45 -4.94 -15.16 14.42
N ALA A 46 -5.91 -16.06 14.56
CA ALA A 46 -6.96 -15.89 15.58
C ALA A 46 -6.43 -16.09 17.01
N ASP A 47 -7.11 -15.53 18.00
CA ASP A 47 -7.00 -15.89 19.43
C ASP A 47 -5.58 -15.88 20.03
N TRP A 48 -4.84 -14.79 19.84
CA TRP A 48 -3.56 -14.55 20.52
C TRP A 48 -3.76 -13.81 21.83
N GLY A 49 -3.00 -14.18 22.87
CA GLY A 49 -2.77 -13.27 23.99
C GLY A 49 -1.69 -12.26 23.62
N TYR A 50 -1.91 -10.99 23.89
CA TYR A 50 -0.97 -9.89 23.77
C TYR A 50 -0.68 -9.28 25.14
N LEU A 51 0.60 -9.07 25.44
CA LEU A 51 1.09 -8.42 26.65
C LEU A 51 2.04 -7.29 26.28
N GLU A 52 1.64 -6.06 26.60
CA GLU A 52 2.51 -4.91 26.51
C GLU A 52 3.50 -4.88 27.69
N ALA A 53 4.58 -5.65 27.60
CA ALA A 53 5.60 -5.71 28.64
C ALA A 53 7.02 -5.73 28.06
N LEU A 54 7.86 -4.85 28.60
CA LEU A 54 9.30 -4.75 28.29
C LEU A 54 10.14 -5.90 28.84
N THR A 55 9.54 -6.87 29.52
CA THR A 55 10.28 -7.95 30.16
C THR A 55 11.01 -8.81 29.13
N GLU A 56 12.18 -9.30 29.51
CA GLU A 56 13.07 -10.05 28.60
C GLU A 56 12.99 -11.57 28.80
N THR A 57 12.32 -12.04 29.86
CA THR A 57 12.25 -13.47 30.17
C THR A 57 10.83 -14.01 30.06
N VAL A 58 10.72 -15.25 29.59
CA VAL A 58 9.45 -15.97 29.44
C VAL A 58 8.71 -16.06 30.77
N GLU A 59 9.39 -16.39 31.86
CA GLU A 59 8.76 -16.62 33.17
C GLU A 59 8.07 -15.35 33.70
N ARG A 60 8.66 -14.18 33.45
CA ARG A 60 8.07 -12.90 33.85
C ARG A 60 6.87 -12.55 32.98
N ALA A 61 6.92 -12.84 31.68
CA ALA A 61 5.80 -12.62 30.77
C ALA A 61 4.62 -13.54 31.13
N GLU A 62 4.87 -14.82 31.40
CA GLU A 62 3.84 -15.78 31.81
C GLU A 62 3.14 -15.41 33.11
N GLN A 63 3.87 -14.85 34.08
CA GLN A 63 3.32 -14.42 35.38
C GLN A 63 2.52 -13.12 35.30
N ALA A 64 2.59 -12.38 34.18
CA ALA A 64 1.81 -11.16 34.01
C ALA A 64 0.30 -11.45 33.94
N GLN A 65 -0.51 -10.55 34.49
CA GLN A 65 -1.97 -10.72 34.54
C GLN A 65 -2.71 -9.93 33.46
N ASP A 66 -2.07 -8.96 32.83
CA ASP A 66 -2.69 -7.98 31.92
C ASP A 66 -2.65 -8.43 30.45
N TRP A 67 -2.79 -9.73 30.19
CA TRP A 67 -2.89 -10.25 28.83
C TRP A 67 -4.25 -9.90 28.22
N THR A 68 -4.23 -9.39 26.98
CA THR A 68 -5.43 -9.07 26.20
C THR A 68 -5.53 -9.99 24.99
N THR A 69 -6.73 -10.24 24.48
CA THR A 69 -6.89 -11.05 23.27
C THR A 69 -6.82 -10.17 22.03
N VAL A 70 -6.00 -10.57 21.06
CA VAL A 70 -5.85 -9.92 19.75
C VAL A 70 -5.93 -10.96 18.63
N SER A 71 -6.15 -10.49 17.41
CA SER A 71 -5.94 -11.30 16.19
C SER A 71 -4.80 -10.69 15.39
N LEU A 72 -4.06 -11.54 14.69
CA LEU A 72 -3.04 -11.11 13.74
C LEU A 72 -3.66 -10.79 12.37
N PRO A 73 -3.01 -9.96 11.55
CA PRO A 73 -1.87 -9.13 11.91
C PRO A 73 -2.21 -8.11 13.01
N HIS A 74 -1.23 -7.80 13.87
CA HIS A 74 -1.38 -6.89 15.00
C HIS A 74 -0.17 -5.97 15.16
N THR A 75 -0.43 -4.69 15.40
CA THR A 75 0.57 -3.70 15.80
C THR A 75 0.10 -2.91 17.02
N TRP A 76 1.02 -2.60 17.94
CA TRP A 76 0.75 -1.64 19.01
C TRP A 76 0.79 -0.18 18.54
N ASN A 77 1.21 0.07 17.30
CA ASN A 77 1.32 1.41 16.70
C ASN A 77 0.12 1.76 15.79
N ALA A 78 -1.04 1.16 16.01
CA ALA A 78 -2.22 1.38 15.17
C ALA A 78 -2.76 2.82 15.24
N LYS A 79 -2.53 3.51 16.37
CA LYS A 79 -3.06 4.84 16.66
C LYS A 79 -2.03 5.83 17.22
N ASP A 80 -1.07 5.36 18.01
CA ASP A 80 -0.09 6.24 18.67
C ASP A 80 0.83 7.05 17.74
N PRO A 81 1.06 6.74 16.45
CA PRO A 81 1.94 7.58 15.62
C PRO A 81 1.30 8.90 15.19
N VAL A 82 -0.01 9.05 15.39
CA VAL A 82 -0.79 10.23 15.00
C VAL A 82 -1.60 10.80 16.17
N ASP A 83 -1.25 10.42 17.40
CA ASP A 83 -1.84 11.02 18.58
C ASP A 83 -1.13 12.34 18.94
N ALA A 84 -1.67 13.06 19.94
CA ALA A 84 -1.14 14.35 20.35
C ALA A 84 0.19 14.27 21.14
N ARG A 85 0.68 13.07 21.45
CA ARG A 85 1.93 12.88 22.19
C ARG A 85 3.10 12.80 21.19
N PRO A 86 4.17 13.57 21.41
CA PRO A 86 5.34 13.47 20.53
C PRO A 86 5.98 12.08 20.49
N GLY A 87 6.22 11.61 19.27
CA GLY A 87 6.80 10.30 19.00
C GLY A 87 5.75 9.19 18.98
N TYR A 88 6.22 7.95 19.05
CA TYR A 88 5.38 6.76 19.09
C TYR A 88 6.12 5.66 19.87
N ARG A 89 5.41 4.62 20.30
CA ARG A 89 5.97 3.55 21.12
C ARG A 89 7.01 2.74 20.33
N ARG A 90 8.27 2.87 20.75
CA ARG A 90 9.44 2.08 20.33
C ARG A 90 9.89 1.20 21.49
N SER A 91 9.50 -0.07 21.47
CA SER A 91 9.57 -0.93 22.65
C SER A 91 9.47 -2.41 22.27
N ALA A 92 9.28 -3.28 23.27
CA ALA A 92 9.03 -4.70 23.08
C ALA A 92 7.69 -5.11 23.72
N SER A 93 7.07 -6.14 23.16
CA SER A 93 5.86 -6.78 23.68
C SER A 93 5.91 -8.28 23.46
N TRP A 94 5.01 -9.01 24.13
CA TRP A 94 4.89 -10.47 24.03
C TRP A 94 3.55 -10.87 23.45
N TYR A 95 3.58 -11.96 22.69
CA TYR A 95 2.43 -12.67 22.16
C TYR A 95 2.46 -14.10 22.70
N ARG A 96 1.30 -14.68 23.01
CA ARG A 96 1.17 -16.10 23.41
C ARG A 96 0.03 -16.79 22.68
N LYS A 97 0.25 -18.05 22.32
CA LYS A 97 -0.77 -18.92 21.73
C LYS A 97 -0.58 -20.36 22.21
N THR A 98 -1.68 -21.07 22.37
CA THR A 98 -1.64 -22.53 22.60
C THR A 98 -1.76 -23.26 21.27
N LEU A 99 -0.87 -24.21 21.03
CA LEU A 99 -0.88 -25.11 19.88
C LEU A 99 -1.12 -26.54 20.34
N THR A 100 -1.96 -27.28 19.62
CA THR A 100 -2.22 -28.71 19.88
C THR A 100 -2.14 -29.48 18.57
N PRO A 101 -0.94 -29.60 17.97
CA PRO A 101 -0.80 -30.35 16.73
C PRO A 101 -1.13 -31.82 16.97
N GLY A 102 -1.73 -32.45 15.95
CA GLY A 102 -2.07 -33.87 15.98
C GLY A 102 -0.85 -34.76 16.08
N VAL A 103 -1.08 -36.01 16.50
CA VAL A 103 -0.05 -37.08 16.46
C VAL A 103 -0.08 -37.73 15.09
N SER A 104 1.10 -37.92 14.50
CA SER A 104 1.28 -38.70 13.27
C SER A 104 2.13 -39.94 13.55
N GLU A 105 1.88 -41.02 12.79
CA GLU A 105 2.76 -42.20 12.78
C GLU A 105 4.07 -41.93 12.02
N GLU A 106 4.07 -40.93 11.13
CA GLU A 106 5.26 -40.47 10.41
C GLU A 106 5.94 -39.31 11.13
N ALA A 107 7.26 -39.20 10.98
CA ALA A 107 8.01 -38.05 11.49
C ALA A 107 7.63 -36.78 10.70
N LEU A 108 7.18 -35.76 11.42
CA LEU A 108 6.78 -34.46 10.89
C LEU A 108 7.75 -33.37 11.35
N ASN A 109 7.84 -32.31 10.56
CA ASN A 109 8.50 -31.06 10.92
C ASN A 109 7.43 -29.97 11.09
N TYR A 110 7.61 -29.13 12.09
CA TYR A 110 6.72 -28.02 12.42
C TYR A 110 7.50 -26.73 12.26
N VAL A 111 7.13 -25.92 11.27
CA VAL A 111 7.83 -24.67 10.94
C VAL A 111 6.86 -23.51 11.06
N LEU A 112 7.22 -22.50 11.85
CA LEU A 112 6.52 -21.24 11.87
C LEU A 112 7.00 -20.38 10.70
N TYR A 113 6.08 -19.91 9.87
CA TYR A 113 6.36 -18.96 8.80
C TYR A 113 5.70 -17.63 9.12
N PHE A 114 6.55 -16.64 9.40
CA PHE A 114 6.17 -15.26 9.61
C PHE A 114 6.26 -14.52 8.28
N GLU A 115 5.17 -13.92 7.81
CA GLU A 115 5.22 -13.07 6.61
C GLU A 115 5.88 -11.70 6.90
N GLY A 116 5.92 -11.29 8.17
CA GLY A 116 6.58 -10.08 8.64
C GLY A 116 6.31 -9.82 10.13
N ALA A 117 7.35 -9.40 10.85
CA ALA A 117 7.28 -9.08 12.28
C ALA A 117 8.34 -8.03 12.64
N ASN A 118 7.90 -6.85 13.07
CA ASN A 118 8.78 -5.70 13.20
C ASN A 118 9.31 -5.52 14.64
N MET A 119 10.62 -5.50 14.90
CA MET A 119 11.77 -5.67 13.99
C MET A 119 12.71 -6.78 14.45
N VAL A 120 12.80 -7.06 15.75
CA VAL A 120 13.53 -8.20 16.30
C VAL A 120 12.53 -9.14 16.94
N THR A 121 12.52 -10.39 16.50
CA THR A 121 11.54 -11.40 16.92
C THR A 121 12.25 -12.60 17.52
N ASP A 122 11.91 -12.94 18.77
CA ASP A 122 12.35 -14.16 19.45
C ASP A 122 11.17 -15.09 19.67
N VAL A 123 11.36 -16.37 19.36
CA VAL A 123 10.33 -17.41 19.48
C VAL A 123 10.70 -18.42 20.55
N TYR A 124 9.73 -18.78 21.38
CA TYR A 124 9.85 -19.77 22.43
C TYR A 124 8.69 -20.76 22.35
N VAL A 125 8.98 -22.04 22.59
CA VAL A 125 7.97 -23.09 22.69
C VAL A 125 8.19 -23.84 23.99
N ASN A 126 7.15 -23.90 24.83
CA ASN A 126 7.19 -24.51 26.16
C ASN A 126 8.30 -23.96 27.08
N GLY A 127 8.67 -22.69 26.88
CA GLY A 127 9.73 -22.01 27.63
C GLY A 127 11.12 -22.08 26.98
N ASP A 128 11.34 -23.00 26.03
CA ASP A 128 12.62 -23.17 25.34
C ASP A 128 12.71 -22.23 24.13
N HIS A 129 13.86 -21.59 23.94
CA HIS A 129 14.12 -20.73 22.77
C HIS A 129 14.24 -21.58 21.50
N ALA A 130 13.47 -21.22 20.47
CA ALA A 130 13.44 -21.92 19.20
C ALA A 130 14.19 -21.17 18.10
N GLY A 131 14.21 -19.83 18.13
CA GLY A 131 14.91 -19.04 17.13
C GLY A 131 14.70 -17.54 17.26
N GLN A 132 15.48 -16.79 16.48
CA GLN A 132 15.42 -15.33 16.39
C GLN A 132 15.50 -14.87 14.94
N HIS A 133 14.81 -13.75 14.63
CA HIS A 133 14.96 -13.01 13.38
C HIS A 133 15.19 -11.52 13.63
N VAL A 134 16.03 -10.91 12.79
CA VAL A 134 16.32 -9.46 12.78
C VAL A 134 15.93 -8.88 11.42
N GLY A 135 15.05 -7.88 11.42
CA GLY A 135 14.43 -7.27 10.24
C GLY A 135 12.92 -7.50 10.23
N GLY A 136 12.15 -6.52 9.74
CA GLY A 136 10.69 -6.53 9.89
C GLY A 136 9.89 -6.90 8.64
N TYR A 137 10.43 -6.60 7.46
CA TYR A 137 9.63 -6.48 6.23
C TYR A 137 9.75 -7.69 5.29
N ILE A 138 10.59 -8.67 5.63
CA ILE A 138 10.84 -9.85 4.82
C ILE A 138 10.40 -11.07 5.62
N GLY A 139 9.73 -12.02 4.96
CA GLY A 139 9.25 -13.22 5.62
C GLY A 139 10.40 -14.10 6.14
N PHE A 140 10.15 -14.89 7.18
CA PHE A 140 11.15 -15.79 7.73
C PHE A 140 10.51 -17.02 8.36
N GLU A 141 11.32 -18.07 8.50
CA GLU A 141 10.91 -19.35 9.04
C GLU A 141 11.69 -19.69 10.31
N ILE A 142 11.01 -20.28 11.30
CA ILE A 142 11.62 -20.85 12.50
C ILE A 142 11.09 -22.28 12.67
N ASP A 143 12.00 -23.25 12.59
CA ASP A 143 11.71 -24.65 12.88
C ASP A 143 11.55 -24.83 14.39
N ILE A 144 10.38 -25.33 14.80
CA ILE A 144 10.02 -25.56 16.21
C ILE A 144 9.86 -27.06 16.54
N THR A 145 10.31 -27.93 15.63
CA THR A 145 10.07 -29.38 15.70
C THR A 145 10.64 -30.01 16.98
N GLU A 146 11.81 -29.57 17.44
CA GLU A 146 12.48 -30.15 18.61
C GLU A 146 11.84 -29.73 19.94
N GLN A 147 11.25 -28.54 20.01
CA GLN A 147 10.65 -27.96 21.22
C GLN A 147 9.17 -28.34 21.37
N LEU A 148 8.54 -28.75 20.27
CA LEU A 148 7.12 -29.09 20.23
C LEU A 148 6.86 -30.54 20.64
N VAL A 149 5.78 -30.76 21.40
CA VAL A 149 5.33 -32.08 21.85
C VAL A 149 4.00 -32.44 21.19
N PRO A 150 3.98 -33.29 20.14
CA PRO A 150 2.76 -33.66 19.44
C PRO A 150 1.71 -34.32 20.34
N GLY A 151 0.43 -34.01 20.10
CA GLY A 151 -0.69 -34.54 20.87
C GLY A 151 -0.88 -33.91 22.26
N GLN A 152 -0.08 -32.91 22.62
CA GLN A 152 -0.21 -32.16 23.87
C GLN A 152 -0.47 -30.67 23.59
N GLU A 153 -0.93 -29.96 24.61
CA GLU A 153 -0.95 -28.49 24.57
C GLU A 153 0.48 -27.98 24.67
N ASN A 154 0.86 -27.13 23.72
CA ASN A 154 2.14 -26.46 23.65
C ASN A 154 1.92 -24.97 23.77
N THR A 155 2.75 -24.29 24.56
CA THR A 155 2.71 -22.83 24.70
C THR A 155 3.72 -22.21 23.74
N LEU A 156 3.24 -21.55 22.69
CA LEU A 156 4.03 -20.69 21.83
C LEU A 156 4.06 -19.28 22.41
N MET A 157 5.26 -18.73 22.62
CA MET A 157 5.46 -17.34 23.01
C MET A 157 6.38 -16.65 22.02
N VAL A 158 6.03 -15.42 21.65
CA VAL A 158 6.81 -14.62 20.71
C VAL A 158 7.06 -13.25 21.31
N ARG A 159 8.32 -12.88 21.48
CA ARG A 159 8.73 -11.52 21.89
C ARG A 159 9.09 -10.75 20.64
N VAL A 160 8.49 -9.59 20.45
CA VAL A 160 8.76 -8.72 19.31
C VAL A 160 9.18 -7.35 19.81
N SER A 161 10.23 -6.77 19.22
CA SER A 161 10.76 -5.46 19.58
C SER A 161 10.94 -4.56 18.36
N ASN A 162 10.37 -3.36 18.40
CA ASN A 162 10.70 -2.25 17.52
C ASN A 162 11.49 -1.16 18.28
N ALA A 163 12.28 -1.52 19.29
CA ALA A 163 13.20 -0.57 19.90
C ALA A 163 14.18 0.00 18.87
N TYR A 164 14.65 1.23 19.08
CA TYR A 164 15.67 1.83 18.24
C TYR A 164 16.96 1.00 18.24
N ASP A 165 17.44 0.67 17.05
CA ASP A 165 18.76 0.09 16.83
C ASP A 165 19.32 0.63 15.50
N PRO A 166 20.41 1.41 15.52
CA PRO A 166 21.00 1.94 14.28
C PRO A 166 21.57 0.83 13.38
N ASN A 167 21.87 -0.36 13.91
CA ASN A 167 22.38 -1.50 13.13
C ASN A 167 21.30 -2.24 12.33
N ILE A 168 20.04 -1.81 12.43
CA ILE A 168 18.90 -2.41 11.73
C ILE A 168 18.28 -1.36 10.81
N ILE A 169 18.26 -1.64 9.51
CA ILE A 169 17.56 -0.81 8.53
C ILE A 169 16.03 -1.01 8.66
N PRO A 170 15.21 0.05 8.47
CA PRO A 170 15.54 1.41 8.05
C PRO A 170 15.96 2.33 9.21
N SER A 171 16.60 3.47 8.87
CA SER A 171 16.93 4.53 9.84
C SER A 171 15.67 5.17 10.44
N GLU A 172 15.73 5.59 11.71
CA GLU A 172 14.67 6.40 12.34
C GLU A 172 14.49 7.79 11.72
N LYS A 173 15.45 8.23 10.89
CA LYS A 173 15.35 9.46 10.10
C LYS A 173 14.50 9.30 8.85
N SER A 174 13.97 8.10 8.58
CA SER A 174 13.07 7.84 7.46
C SER A 174 11.72 8.52 7.68
N ASP A 175 11.12 9.07 6.61
CA ASP A 175 9.83 9.79 6.69
C ASP A 175 8.63 8.84 6.78
N PHE A 176 8.70 7.78 7.59
CA PHE A 176 7.60 6.83 7.85
C PHE A 176 7.76 6.18 9.24
N VAL A 177 6.68 5.58 9.74
CA VAL A 177 6.67 4.91 11.05
C VAL A 177 7.31 3.53 10.97
N VAL A 178 8.27 3.24 11.87
CA VAL A 178 8.82 1.90 12.06
C VAL A 178 7.98 1.17 13.11
N HIS A 179 6.81 0.70 12.66
CA HIS A 179 5.81 -0.02 13.46
C HIS A 179 6.40 -1.24 14.18
N GLY A 180 5.75 -1.71 15.25
CA GLY A 180 6.14 -2.92 15.95
C GLY A 180 5.00 -3.91 16.14
N GLY A 181 5.33 -5.20 16.15
CA GLY A 181 4.38 -6.30 16.36
C GLY A 181 4.50 -7.44 15.36
N LEU A 182 3.57 -8.39 15.44
CA LEU A 182 3.38 -9.43 14.43
C LEU A 182 2.49 -8.86 13.33
N THR A 183 3.11 -8.08 12.44
CA THR A 183 2.45 -7.11 11.57
C THR A 183 1.90 -7.69 10.26
N ARG A 184 2.23 -8.95 9.94
CA ARG A 184 1.64 -9.73 8.84
C ARG A 184 1.22 -11.12 9.34
N ASP A 185 0.70 -11.95 8.44
CA ASP A 185 0.21 -13.28 8.80
C ASP A 185 1.32 -14.18 9.37
N LEU A 186 0.91 -15.08 10.25
CA LEU A 186 1.74 -16.13 10.82
C LEU A 186 1.10 -17.49 10.56
N TRP A 187 1.88 -18.39 9.98
CA TRP A 187 1.45 -19.73 9.59
C TRP A 187 2.25 -20.81 10.33
N LEU A 188 1.59 -21.93 10.65
CA LEU A 188 2.26 -23.17 11.01
C LEU A 188 2.27 -24.09 9.79
N LYS A 189 3.45 -24.41 9.28
CA LYS A 189 3.66 -25.42 8.24
C LYS A 189 3.90 -26.77 8.91
N VAL A 190 3.04 -27.74 8.63
CA VAL A 190 3.22 -29.14 9.04
C VAL A 190 3.74 -29.93 7.84
N LEU A 191 5.02 -30.30 7.90
CA LEU A 191 5.77 -30.82 6.76
C LEU A 191 6.18 -32.29 6.99
N PRO A 192 6.17 -33.15 5.97
CA PRO A 192 6.77 -34.48 6.07
C PRO A 192 8.30 -34.40 6.28
N ALA A 193 8.90 -35.51 6.72
CA ALA A 193 10.35 -35.62 6.94
C ALA A 193 11.18 -35.23 5.71
N VAL A 194 10.71 -35.56 4.50
CA VAL A 194 11.29 -35.06 3.24
C VAL A 194 10.27 -34.16 2.58
N HIS A 195 10.61 -32.89 2.43
CA HIS A 195 9.74 -31.88 1.87
C HIS A 195 10.52 -30.95 0.93
N LEU A 196 9.75 -30.25 0.11
CA LEU A 196 10.22 -29.17 -0.75
C LEU A 196 10.15 -27.87 0.06
N SER A 197 11.15 -27.01 -0.06
CA SER A 197 11.20 -25.72 0.64
C SER A 197 10.96 -24.54 -0.30
N ARG A 198 11.39 -24.64 -1.56
CA ARG A 198 11.24 -23.57 -2.56
C ARG A 198 11.32 -24.12 -3.97
N VAL A 199 10.60 -23.49 -4.90
CA VAL A 199 10.81 -23.68 -6.35
C VAL A 199 11.25 -22.36 -6.93
N GLN A 200 12.39 -22.35 -7.59
CA GLN A 200 12.89 -21.19 -8.33
C GLN A 200 12.58 -21.37 -9.81
N ILE A 201 12.00 -20.33 -10.42
CA ILE A 201 11.62 -20.32 -11.83
C ILE A 201 12.31 -19.16 -12.53
N ASP A 202 13.06 -19.48 -13.57
CA ASP A 202 13.79 -18.52 -14.39
C ASP A 202 13.29 -18.59 -15.84
N THR A 203 13.18 -17.43 -16.50
CA THR A 203 12.74 -17.32 -17.91
C THR A 203 13.82 -16.68 -18.78
N PRO A 204 14.93 -17.38 -19.04
CA PRO A 204 16.16 -16.78 -19.57
C PRO A 204 16.03 -16.25 -21.01
N GLU A 205 15.14 -16.82 -21.82
CA GLU A 205 14.86 -16.35 -23.18
C GLU A 205 13.35 -16.35 -23.42
N VAL A 206 12.77 -15.16 -23.61
CA VAL A 206 11.35 -14.96 -23.89
C VAL A 206 11.18 -14.06 -25.12
N SER A 207 10.24 -14.44 -25.97
CA SER A 207 9.82 -13.72 -27.17
C SER A 207 8.34 -14.03 -27.46
N ALA A 208 7.77 -13.43 -28.50
CA ALA A 208 6.44 -13.81 -28.96
C ALA A 208 6.38 -15.24 -29.53
N GLU A 209 7.52 -15.77 -29.99
CA GLU A 209 7.60 -17.08 -30.63
C GLU A 209 7.88 -18.23 -29.65
N GLN A 210 8.57 -17.96 -28.54
CA GLN A 210 8.95 -18.96 -27.54
C GLN A 210 9.23 -18.36 -26.16
N GLY A 211 9.05 -19.18 -25.12
CA GLY A 211 9.52 -18.92 -23.76
C GLY A 211 10.28 -20.13 -23.21
N GLN A 212 11.50 -19.91 -22.74
CA GLN A 212 12.29 -20.92 -22.04
C GLN A 212 12.04 -20.84 -20.53
N THR A 213 12.04 -21.99 -19.86
CA THR A 213 11.87 -22.08 -18.41
C THR A 213 12.93 -22.99 -17.80
N ASP A 214 13.72 -22.42 -16.88
CA ASP A 214 14.62 -23.17 -16.01
C ASP A 214 13.99 -23.31 -14.63
N ILE A 215 14.06 -24.51 -14.06
CA ILE A 215 13.43 -24.85 -12.79
C ILE A 215 14.48 -25.43 -11.87
N THR A 216 14.67 -24.81 -10.70
CA THR A 216 15.49 -25.37 -9.63
C THR A 216 14.63 -25.58 -8.39
N VAL A 217 14.61 -26.82 -7.91
CA VAL A 217 13.82 -27.24 -6.76
C VAL A 217 14.73 -27.38 -5.55
N PHE A 218 14.31 -26.81 -4.42
CA PHE A 218 15.01 -26.90 -3.15
C PHE A 218 14.17 -27.66 -2.14
N GLY A 219 14.81 -28.39 -1.25
CA GLY A 219 14.12 -29.09 -0.18
C GLY A 219 15.06 -29.58 0.92
N ARG A 220 14.48 -30.33 1.85
CA ARG A 220 15.19 -30.86 3.01
C ARG A 220 14.72 -32.27 3.32
N ASN A 221 15.66 -33.12 3.72
CA ASN A 221 15.40 -34.41 4.35
C ASN A 221 15.88 -34.37 5.80
N THR A 222 14.94 -34.38 6.74
CA THR A 222 15.20 -34.42 8.19
C THR A 222 15.23 -35.85 8.74
N ALA A 223 14.99 -36.87 7.92
CA ALA A 223 15.20 -38.26 8.28
C ALA A 223 16.70 -38.61 8.36
N LYS A 224 17.01 -39.73 9.01
CA LYS A 224 18.41 -40.18 9.22
C LYS A 224 18.98 -40.94 8.02
N ASP A 225 18.12 -41.32 7.09
CA ASP A 225 18.38 -42.18 5.97
C ASP A 225 18.07 -41.49 4.63
N THR A 226 18.75 -41.95 3.58
CA THR A 226 18.46 -41.53 2.21
C THR A 226 17.13 -42.11 1.77
N ARG A 227 16.30 -41.30 1.09
CA ARG A 227 14.99 -41.72 0.59
C ARG A 227 14.86 -41.42 -0.90
N ASP A 228 14.23 -42.35 -1.62
CA ASP A 228 14.03 -42.26 -3.06
C ASP A 228 12.60 -41.79 -3.37
N TYR A 229 12.50 -40.82 -4.28
CA TYR A 229 11.26 -40.23 -4.74
C TYR A 229 11.25 -40.12 -6.26
N GLN A 230 10.06 -39.96 -6.81
CA GLN A 230 9.85 -39.44 -8.15
C GLN A 230 9.48 -37.96 -8.01
N LEU A 231 10.35 -37.07 -8.50
CA LEU A 231 10.08 -35.63 -8.60
C LEU A 231 9.29 -35.37 -9.89
N THR A 232 8.12 -34.78 -9.76
CA THR A 232 7.24 -34.41 -10.88
C THR A 232 7.07 -32.90 -10.90
N ALA A 233 7.32 -32.25 -12.04
CA ALA A 233 7.05 -30.83 -12.25
C ALA A 233 6.09 -30.65 -13.42
N ARG A 234 4.98 -29.93 -13.20
CA ARG A 234 3.95 -29.65 -14.20
C ARG A 234 3.86 -28.16 -14.45
N LEU A 235 3.97 -27.79 -15.72
CA LEU A 235 3.68 -26.44 -16.20
C LEU A 235 2.22 -26.36 -16.65
N ILE A 236 1.46 -25.46 -16.03
CA ILE A 236 0.04 -25.24 -16.29
C ILE A 236 -0.13 -23.84 -16.90
N ASP A 237 -0.86 -23.77 -18.01
CA ASP A 237 -1.17 -22.53 -18.72
C ASP A 237 -2.25 -21.67 -18.00
N PRO A 238 -2.43 -20.40 -18.39
CA PRO A 238 -3.43 -19.52 -17.77
C PRO A 238 -4.87 -20.04 -17.88
N GLU A 239 -5.15 -20.92 -18.84
CA GLU A 239 -6.44 -21.58 -19.02
C GLU A 239 -6.62 -22.85 -18.14
N GLY A 240 -5.56 -23.27 -17.42
CA GLY A 240 -5.58 -24.41 -16.51
C GLY A 240 -5.19 -25.76 -17.14
N HIS A 241 -4.59 -25.77 -18.34
CA HIS A 241 -4.11 -27.00 -18.98
C HIS A 241 -2.64 -27.24 -18.68
N THR A 242 -2.28 -28.49 -18.37
CA THR A 242 -0.87 -28.92 -18.31
C THR A 242 -0.26 -28.91 -19.72
N VAL A 243 0.69 -28.02 -19.96
CA VAL A 243 1.38 -27.85 -21.26
C VAL A 243 2.76 -28.50 -21.30
N ALA A 244 3.36 -28.79 -20.14
CA ALA A 244 4.56 -29.62 -20.02
C ALA A 244 4.58 -30.39 -18.69
N GLU A 245 5.22 -31.56 -18.68
CA GLU A 245 5.43 -32.37 -17.48
C GLU A 245 6.83 -33.01 -17.51
N ILE A 246 7.59 -32.82 -16.43
CA ILE A 246 8.90 -33.42 -16.21
C ILE A 246 8.79 -34.42 -15.08
N ASN A 247 9.35 -35.62 -15.29
CA ASN A 247 9.44 -36.67 -14.29
C ASN A 247 10.92 -37.08 -14.12
N ARG A 248 11.48 -36.95 -12.91
CA ARG A 248 12.85 -37.35 -12.56
C ARG A 248 12.92 -38.21 -11.29
N PRO A 249 13.63 -39.36 -11.30
CA PRO A 249 13.95 -40.04 -10.05
C PRO A 249 14.91 -39.17 -9.23
N LEU A 250 14.68 -39.08 -7.92
CA LEU A 250 15.43 -38.26 -6.98
C LEU A 250 15.77 -39.07 -5.73
N SER A 251 17.06 -39.18 -5.42
CA SER A 251 17.57 -39.81 -4.19
C SER A 251 18.02 -38.71 -3.23
N VAL A 252 17.31 -38.54 -2.11
CA VAL A 252 17.54 -37.42 -1.19
C VAL A 252 18.28 -37.90 0.06
N ALA A 253 19.56 -37.51 0.19
CA ALA A 253 20.35 -37.75 1.39
C ALA A 253 19.90 -36.84 2.56
N PRO A 254 20.20 -37.17 3.83
CA PRO A 254 19.92 -36.30 4.97
C PRO A 254 20.53 -34.91 4.80
N GLY A 255 19.76 -33.86 5.12
CA GLY A 255 20.15 -32.46 4.98
C GLY A 255 19.38 -31.72 3.88
N GLU A 256 19.89 -30.55 3.50
CA GLU A 256 19.35 -29.73 2.40
C GLU A 256 19.75 -30.32 1.05
N PHE A 257 18.87 -30.17 0.05
CA PHE A 257 19.14 -30.58 -1.33
C PHE A 257 18.62 -29.55 -2.33
N SER A 258 19.23 -29.56 -3.51
CA SER A 258 18.77 -28.80 -4.67
C SER A 258 18.83 -29.69 -5.91
N GLU A 259 17.82 -29.64 -6.76
CA GLU A 259 17.76 -30.36 -8.05
C GLU A 259 17.35 -29.39 -9.16
N THR A 260 18.17 -29.27 -10.21
CA THR A 260 17.85 -28.50 -11.41
C THR A 260 17.24 -29.43 -12.46
N LEU A 261 16.03 -29.10 -12.90
CA LEU A 261 15.32 -29.87 -13.90
C LEU A 261 15.78 -29.49 -15.32
N PRO A 262 15.56 -30.36 -16.32
CA PRO A 262 15.79 -29.99 -17.72
C PRO A 262 15.02 -28.73 -18.10
N ARG A 263 15.66 -27.85 -18.87
CA ARG A 263 15.03 -26.67 -19.44
C ARG A 263 13.85 -27.06 -20.32
N GLU A 264 12.72 -26.40 -20.12
CA GLU A 264 11.53 -26.51 -20.98
C GLU A 264 11.46 -25.34 -21.97
N THR A 265 10.82 -25.56 -23.11
CA THR A 265 10.59 -24.52 -24.13
C THR A 265 9.16 -24.58 -24.63
N LEU A 266 8.40 -23.53 -24.33
CA LEU A 266 7.01 -23.39 -24.73
C LEU A 266 6.92 -22.54 -26.00
N PRO A 267 6.35 -23.05 -27.12
CA PRO A 267 6.13 -22.22 -28.30
C PRO A 267 4.95 -21.27 -28.10
N ARG A 268 5.15 -20.00 -28.46
CA ARG A 268 4.15 -18.91 -28.39
C ARG A 268 3.48 -18.83 -27.01
N PRO A 269 4.24 -18.54 -25.94
CA PRO A 269 3.68 -18.39 -24.60
C PRO A 269 2.67 -17.24 -24.56
N ALA A 270 1.66 -17.34 -23.68
CA ALA A 270 0.85 -16.20 -23.32
C ALA A 270 1.71 -15.23 -22.49
N LEU A 271 1.95 -14.03 -23.01
CA LEU A 271 2.84 -13.06 -22.37
C LEU A 271 2.14 -12.32 -21.24
N TRP A 272 2.86 -12.08 -20.15
CA TRP A 272 2.45 -11.20 -19.07
C TRP A 272 2.70 -9.74 -19.46
N SER A 273 1.72 -8.88 -19.23
CA SER A 273 1.84 -7.42 -19.34
C SER A 273 0.84 -6.74 -18.41
N PRO A 274 0.95 -5.41 -18.17
CA PRO A 274 -0.06 -4.67 -17.41
C PRO A 274 -1.50 -4.82 -17.93
N ASP A 275 -1.69 -4.96 -19.24
CA ASP A 275 -3.02 -5.06 -19.84
C ASP A 275 -3.49 -6.51 -19.99
N THR A 276 -2.55 -7.45 -20.08
CA THR A 276 -2.79 -8.89 -20.20
C THR A 276 -1.92 -9.66 -19.19
N PRO A 277 -2.27 -9.67 -17.90
CA PRO A 277 -1.47 -10.28 -16.84
C PRO A 277 -1.58 -11.81 -16.82
N ASN A 278 -1.18 -12.47 -17.91
CA ASN A 278 -1.20 -13.93 -18.03
C ASN A 278 -0.21 -14.57 -17.07
N LEU A 279 -0.69 -15.48 -16.22
CA LEU A 279 0.12 -16.21 -15.24
C LEU A 279 0.06 -17.70 -15.50
N TYR A 280 1.24 -18.32 -15.52
CA TYR A 280 1.40 -19.77 -15.52
C TYR A 280 1.58 -20.25 -14.08
N GLN A 281 1.29 -21.54 -13.86
CA GLN A 281 1.51 -22.21 -12.58
C GLN A 281 2.49 -23.36 -12.76
N MET A 282 3.47 -23.46 -11.87
CA MET A 282 4.42 -24.56 -11.78
C MET A 282 4.12 -25.36 -10.53
N GLU A 283 3.57 -26.57 -10.70
CA GLU A 283 3.35 -27.52 -9.61
C GLU A 283 4.50 -28.50 -9.54
N VAL A 284 5.15 -28.60 -8.38
CA VAL A 284 6.26 -29.54 -8.15
C VAL A 284 5.92 -30.46 -6.99
N SER A 285 5.98 -31.78 -7.22
CA SER A 285 5.56 -32.80 -6.27
C SER A 285 6.65 -33.85 -6.06
N LEU A 286 6.84 -34.26 -4.80
CA LEU A 286 7.56 -35.49 -4.43
C LEU A 286 6.56 -36.64 -4.39
N VAL A 287 6.78 -37.68 -5.19
CA VAL A 287 5.90 -38.84 -5.30
C VAL A 287 6.62 -40.10 -4.83
N GLN A 288 5.97 -40.88 -3.96
CA GLN A 288 6.45 -42.17 -3.47
C GLN A 288 5.33 -43.21 -3.61
N GLU A 289 5.62 -44.36 -4.24
CA GLU A 289 4.66 -45.48 -4.41
C GLU A 289 3.29 -45.01 -4.96
N ASP A 290 3.30 -44.16 -5.98
CA ASP A 290 2.12 -43.54 -6.63
C ASP A 290 1.31 -42.56 -5.75
N SER A 291 1.85 -42.15 -4.59
CA SER A 291 1.26 -41.15 -3.70
C SER A 291 2.11 -39.88 -3.61
N THR A 292 1.48 -38.71 -3.65
CA THR A 292 2.16 -37.42 -3.42
C THR A 292 2.48 -37.27 -1.93
N VAL A 293 3.76 -37.13 -1.61
CA VAL A 293 4.27 -36.91 -0.25
C VAL A 293 4.27 -35.44 0.10
N HIS A 294 4.69 -34.59 -0.83
CA HIS A 294 4.71 -33.14 -0.65
C HIS A 294 4.60 -32.45 -2.00
N GLN A 295 3.96 -31.29 -2.05
CA GLN A 295 3.81 -30.49 -3.25
C GLN A 295 3.96 -29.00 -2.94
N LEU A 296 4.57 -28.26 -3.86
CA LEU A 296 4.56 -26.80 -3.90
C LEU A 296 3.99 -26.33 -5.23
N SER A 297 3.43 -25.13 -5.22
CA SER A 297 2.92 -24.47 -6.41
C SER A 297 3.38 -23.03 -6.43
N GLU A 298 4.02 -22.63 -7.52
CA GLU A 298 4.51 -21.27 -7.76
C GLU A 298 3.85 -20.68 -9.01
N ARG A 299 3.55 -19.38 -8.98
CA ARG A 299 3.05 -18.66 -10.17
C ARG A 299 4.18 -17.83 -10.76
N TYR A 300 4.18 -17.73 -12.09
CA TYR A 300 5.14 -16.91 -12.83
C TYR A 300 4.54 -16.44 -14.16
N GLY A 301 5.23 -15.57 -14.90
CA GLY A 301 4.77 -15.08 -16.20
C GLY A 301 5.91 -14.88 -17.18
N TYR A 302 5.66 -15.17 -18.46
CA TYR A 302 6.61 -14.91 -19.54
C TYR A 302 6.54 -13.45 -19.97
N ARG A 303 7.65 -12.73 -19.84
CA ARG A 303 7.82 -11.36 -20.32
C ARG A 303 9.30 -11.06 -20.53
N TRP A 304 9.60 -10.13 -21.41
CA TRP A 304 10.92 -9.49 -21.50
C TRP A 304 10.77 -7.98 -21.53
N PHE A 305 11.80 -7.27 -21.10
CA PHE A 305 11.82 -5.82 -21.13
C PHE A 305 13.19 -5.31 -21.55
N GLU A 306 13.20 -4.11 -22.08
CA GLU A 306 14.40 -3.38 -22.48
C GLU A 306 14.29 -1.95 -21.97
N PHE A 307 15.40 -1.42 -21.46
CA PHE A 307 15.49 -0.01 -21.08
C PHE A 307 16.65 0.63 -21.86
N GLU A 308 16.28 1.43 -22.86
CA GLU A 308 17.23 2.13 -23.72
C GLU A 308 18.00 3.19 -22.94
N GLU A 309 19.28 3.32 -23.26
CA GLU A 309 20.09 4.43 -22.74
C GLU A 309 19.59 5.77 -23.30
N HIS A 310 19.36 6.72 -22.41
CA HIS A 310 18.74 8.03 -22.64
C HIS A 310 17.40 7.93 -23.39
N GLY A 311 16.72 6.80 -23.26
CA GLY A 311 15.57 6.39 -24.07
C GLY A 311 14.40 5.87 -23.26
N ALA A 312 13.48 5.21 -23.96
CA ALA A 312 12.23 4.73 -23.37
C ALA A 312 12.38 3.32 -22.76
N PHE A 313 11.37 2.94 -21.98
CA PHE A 313 11.19 1.57 -21.51
C PHE A 313 10.29 0.79 -22.48
N TYR A 314 10.62 -0.47 -22.71
CA TYR A 314 9.88 -1.39 -23.57
C TYR A 314 9.54 -2.65 -22.82
N LEU A 315 8.31 -3.14 -22.99
CA LEU A 315 7.85 -4.42 -22.47
C LEU A 315 7.30 -5.22 -23.64
N ASN A 316 7.75 -6.48 -23.77
CA ASN A 316 7.35 -7.37 -24.85
C ASN A 316 7.55 -6.76 -26.25
N GLY A 317 8.61 -5.95 -26.42
CA GLY A 317 8.96 -5.28 -27.67
C GLY A 317 8.18 -4.01 -27.98
N GLU A 318 7.25 -3.59 -27.11
CA GLU A 318 6.47 -2.36 -27.29
C GLU A 318 6.87 -1.30 -26.26
N ARG A 319 6.94 -0.03 -26.68
CA ARG A 319 7.22 1.09 -25.77
C ARG A 319 6.10 1.19 -24.72
N LEU A 320 6.48 1.23 -23.46
CA LEU A 320 5.57 1.40 -22.33
C LEU A 320 6.02 2.61 -21.48
N LEU A 321 5.15 3.61 -21.36
CA LEU A 321 5.33 4.68 -20.37
C LEU A 321 4.94 4.14 -18.98
N LEU A 322 5.86 4.17 -18.03
CA LEU A 322 5.60 3.78 -16.65
C LEU A 322 4.81 4.89 -15.93
N ARG A 323 3.53 4.62 -15.68
CA ARG A 323 2.57 5.48 -14.99
C ARG A 323 2.44 5.01 -13.55
N GLY A 324 3.27 5.58 -12.70
CA GLY A 324 3.53 5.07 -11.36
C GLY A 324 2.92 5.85 -10.20
N THR A 325 2.77 5.17 -9.08
CA THR A 325 2.62 5.77 -7.75
C THR A 325 3.41 4.96 -6.70
N HIS A 326 3.36 5.39 -5.44
CA HIS A 326 3.95 4.67 -4.31
C HIS A 326 2.89 4.25 -3.31
N ARG A 327 3.18 3.22 -2.51
CA ARG A 327 2.39 2.90 -1.32
C ARG A 327 3.28 2.55 -0.13
N HIS A 328 2.87 2.99 1.05
CA HIS A 328 3.28 2.37 2.32
C HIS A 328 2.21 1.36 2.77
N GLU A 329 2.64 0.37 3.56
CA GLU A 329 1.72 -0.56 4.21
C GLU A 329 1.09 0.11 5.42
N GLU A 330 0.10 0.96 5.17
CA GLU A 330 -0.59 1.63 6.25
C GLU A 330 -2.06 1.90 5.94
N HIS A 331 -2.91 1.87 6.96
CA HIS A 331 -4.30 2.30 6.88
C HIS A 331 -4.78 2.92 8.20
N ALA A 332 -5.68 3.89 8.10
CA ALA A 332 -6.26 4.56 9.26
C ALA A 332 -6.85 3.56 10.27
N GLY A 333 -6.35 3.59 11.51
CA GLY A 333 -6.80 2.72 12.61
C GLY A 333 -6.24 1.30 12.60
N LEU A 334 -5.47 0.91 11.58
CA LEU A 334 -4.81 -0.40 11.49
C LEU A 334 -3.28 -0.31 11.63
N GLY A 335 -2.68 0.87 11.47
CA GLY A 335 -1.22 1.00 11.34
C GLY A 335 -0.75 0.18 10.13
N ASN A 336 0.35 -0.58 10.27
CA ASN A 336 0.82 -1.50 9.24
C ASN A 336 0.28 -2.93 9.34
N ALA A 337 -0.62 -3.22 10.28
CA ALA A 337 -1.26 -4.52 10.44
C ALA A 337 -2.50 -4.64 9.54
N LEU A 338 -2.28 -4.62 8.23
CA LEU A 338 -3.36 -4.61 7.23
C LEU A 338 -3.84 -6.05 6.97
N PRO A 339 -5.16 -6.30 6.89
CA PRO A 339 -5.65 -7.57 6.36
C PRO A 339 -5.42 -7.64 4.84
N ASN A 340 -5.31 -8.86 4.30
CA ASN A 340 -5.10 -9.14 2.87
C ASN A 340 -6.11 -8.39 1.98
N GLU A 341 -7.37 -8.29 2.40
CA GLU A 341 -8.41 -7.55 1.68
C GLU A 341 -8.06 -6.06 1.49
N GLN A 342 -7.41 -5.43 2.48
CA GLN A 342 -7.02 -4.03 2.39
C GLN A 342 -5.84 -3.82 1.43
N HIS A 343 -4.89 -4.75 1.37
CA HIS A 343 -3.83 -4.75 0.34
C HIS A 343 -4.44 -4.80 -1.07
N TRP A 344 -5.36 -5.75 -1.28
CA TRP A 344 -6.06 -5.88 -2.55
C TRP A 344 -6.92 -4.66 -2.90
N LYS A 345 -7.58 -4.04 -1.91
CA LYS A 345 -8.36 -2.82 -2.11
C LYS A 345 -7.49 -1.66 -2.58
N ASP A 346 -6.33 -1.45 -1.96
CA ASP A 346 -5.36 -0.44 -2.37
C ASP A 346 -4.88 -0.70 -3.81
N MET A 347 -4.41 -1.92 -4.10
CA MET A 347 -3.85 -2.27 -5.41
C MET A 347 -4.90 -2.21 -6.54
N ARG A 348 -6.14 -2.62 -6.28
CA ARG A 348 -7.25 -2.46 -7.24
C ARG A 348 -7.57 -1.00 -7.50
N MET A 349 -7.51 -0.15 -6.48
CA MET A 349 -7.77 1.28 -6.65
C MET A 349 -6.65 1.96 -7.45
N ILE A 350 -5.39 1.56 -7.23
CA ILE A 350 -4.24 1.98 -8.04
C ILE A 350 -4.43 1.54 -9.51
N LYS A 351 -4.79 0.27 -9.76
CA LYS A 351 -5.06 -0.20 -11.12
C LYS A 351 -6.24 0.53 -11.78
N ALA A 352 -7.32 0.74 -11.03
CA ALA A 352 -8.52 1.44 -11.51
C ALA A 352 -8.30 2.94 -11.79
N LEU A 353 -7.21 3.52 -11.28
CA LEU A 353 -6.75 4.86 -11.67
C LEU A 353 -6.18 4.89 -13.09
N GLY A 354 -5.72 3.73 -13.60
CA GLY A 354 -4.98 3.59 -14.86
C GLY A 354 -3.46 3.49 -14.68
N ALA A 355 -2.98 3.35 -13.43
CA ALA A 355 -1.57 3.11 -13.17
C ALA A 355 -1.17 1.70 -13.66
N ASN A 356 0.07 1.58 -14.13
CA ASN A 356 0.68 0.31 -14.58
C ASN A 356 1.96 -0.03 -13.80
N PHE A 357 2.35 0.81 -12.84
CA PHE A 357 3.61 0.72 -12.11
C PHE A 357 3.43 1.16 -10.65
N VAL A 358 4.10 0.49 -9.72
CA VAL A 358 4.10 0.83 -8.28
C VAL A 358 5.50 0.65 -7.71
N ARG A 359 6.01 1.68 -7.04
CA ARG A 359 7.17 1.54 -6.14
C ARG A 359 6.66 1.26 -4.72
N LEU A 360 7.15 0.17 -4.13
CA LEU A 360 6.65 -0.35 -2.85
C LEU A 360 7.22 0.40 -1.63
N GLY A 361 7.15 1.74 -1.67
CA GLY A 361 7.69 2.58 -0.62
C GLY A 361 9.18 2.32 -0.46
N HIS A 362 9.58 1.90 0.75
CA HIS A 362 10.97 1.79 1.18
C HIS A 362 11.26 0.44 1.87
N TYR A 363 10.56 -0.62 1.49
CA TYR A 363 10.73 -1.97 2.03
C TYR A 363 9.93 -3.00 1.22
N PRO A 364 10.32 -4.29 1.24
CA PRO A 364 9.49 -5.36 0.72
C PRO A 364 8.15 -5.38 1.45
N GLN A 365 7.07 -5.54 0.68
CA GLN A 365 5.71 -5.51 1.23
C GLN A 365 5.15 -6.93 1.42
N ASP A 366 3.92 -7.00 1.90
CA ASP A 366 3.20 -8.23 2.16
C ASP A 366 3.11 -9.12 0.89
N PRO A 367 3.21 -10.46 1.01
CA PRO A 367 3.10 -11.37 -0.12
C PRO A 367 1.84 -11.15 -0.98
N GLU A 368 0.73 -10.68 -0.41
CA GLU A 368 -0.49 -10.36 -1.16
C GLU A 368 -0.32 -9.16 -2.09
N VAL A 369 0.61 -8.25 -1.82
CA VAL A 369 0.87 -7.08 -2.68
C VAL A 369 1.50 -7.53 -3.99
N TYR A 370 2.45 -8.45 -3.96
CA TYR A 370 3.04 -9.01 -5.18
C TYR A 370 2.05 -9.90 -5.93
N ARG A 371 1.27 -10.72 -5.21
CA ARG A 371 0.18 -11.50 -5.83
C ARG A 371 -0.85 -10.60 -6.52
N ALA A 372 -1.23 -9.50 -5.88
CA ALA A 372 -2.11 -8.50 -6.49
C ALA A 372 -1.45 -7.81 -7.70
N ALA A 373 -0.16 -7.49 -7.64
CA ALA A 373 0.55 -6.85 -8.74
C ALA A 373 0.65 -7.77 -9.97
N ASP A 374 0.95 -9.05 -9.75
CA ASP A 374 0.99 -10.08 -10.78
C ASP A 374 -0.36 -10.25 -11.46
N GLU A 375 -1.45 -10.33 -10.69
CA GLU A 375 -2.81 -10.59 -11.21
C GLU A 375 -3.48 -9.34 -11.80
N LEU A 376 -3.19 -8.15 -11.29
CA LEU A 376 -3.77 -6.90 -11.79
C LEU A 376 -2.97 -6.29 -12.93
N GLY A 377 -1.76 -6.78 -13.20
CA GLY A 377 -0.87 -6.20 -14.19
C GLY A 377 -0.34 -4.84 -13.72
N LEU A 378 0.46 -4.86 -12.66
CA LEU A 378 1.19 -3.71 -12.13
C LEU A 378 2.67 -4.08 -12.04
N ILE A 379 3.54 -3.33 -12.72
CA ILE A 379 4.99 -3.49 -12.61
C ILE A 379 5.44 -2.99 -11.23
N ILE A 380 6.40 -3.68 -10.63
CA ILE A 380 6.91 -3.41 -9.29
C ILE A 380 8.38 -2.96 -9.33
N TRP A 381 8.63 -1.88 -8.61
CA TRP A 381 9.93 -1.54 -8.04
C TRP A 381 9.90 -1.95 -6.57
N ASP A 382 10.61 -3.02 -6.25
CA ASP A 382 10.76 -3.53 -4.88
C ASP A 382 12.09 -3.01 -4.30
N GLU A 383 12.11 -2.65 -3.01
CA GLU A 383 13.19 -1.82 -2.44
C GLU A 383 13.69 -2.38 -1.11
N LEU A 384 15.00 -2.59 -1.02
CA LEU A 384 15.70 -2.87 0.24
C LEU A 384 15.51 -1.69 1.20
N PRO A 385 15.16 -1.91 2.49
CA PRO A 385 14.92 -0.83 3.45
C PRO A 385 16.15 0.00 3.86
N TRP A 386 17.22 0.02 3.07
CA TRP A 386 18.32 0.95 3.26
C TRP A 386 17.87 2.36 2.87
N THR A 387 17.19 3.01 3.81
CA THR A 387 16.63 4.35 3.65
C THR A 387 17.26 5.29 4.66
N ARG A 388 17.97 6.30 4.14
CA ARG A 388 18.75 7.27 4.93
C ARG A 388 19.76 6.60 5.88
N GLY A 389 20.39 7.38 6.76
CA GLY A 389 21.18 6.85 7.87
C GLY A 389 22.60 6.40 7.50
N GLY A 390 22.99 6.38 6.22
CA GLY A 390 24.33 5.98 5.81
C GLY A 390 24.57 4.47 5.97
N MET A 391 25.84 4.09 6.01
CA MET A 391 26.30 2.72 6.20
C MET A 391 26.92 2.52 7.60
N GLY A 392 26.56 1.40 8.25
CA GLY A 392 27.11 0.99 9.54
C GLY A 392 28.34 0.08 9.46
N GLY A 393 28.68 -0.54 10.61
CA GLY A 393 29.75 -1.53 10.73
C GLY A 393 29.36 -2.94 10.27
N GLU A 394 30.17 -3.94 10.60
CA GLU A 394 29.99 -5.36 10.19
C GLU A 394 28.58 -5.89 10.52
N GLU A 395 28.08 -5.68 11.73
CA GLU A 395 26.73 -6.12 12.12
C GLU A 395 25.61 -5.52 11.25
N TRP A 396 25.71 -4.22 10.94
CA TRP A 396 24.75 -3.55 10.05
C TRP A 396 24.86 -4.09 8.62
N GLN A 397 26.09 -4.36 8.14
CA GLN A 397 26.35 -4.89 6.81
C GLN A 397 25.80 -6.32 6.68
N ASP A 398 26.08 -7.18 7.65
CA ASP A 398 25.58 -8.56 7.71
C ASP A 398 24.04 -8.60 7.71
N ASN A 399 23.40 -7.74 8.51
CA ASN A 399 21.94 -7.62 8.52
C ASN A 399 21.41 -7.16 7.16
N THR A 400 22.01 -6.12 6.58
CA THR A 400 21.55 -5.52 5.32
C THR A 400 21.73 -6.48 4.14
N GLU A 401 22.89 -7.13 4.01
CA GLU A 401 23.17 -8.13 2.98
C GLU A 401 22.20 -9.33 3.10
N ARG A 402 22.03 -9.86 4.32
CA ARG A 402 21.10 -10.98 4.54
C ARG A 402 19.68 -10.62 4.10
N LEU A 403 19.20 -9.42 4.44
CA LEU A 403 17.86 -8.96 4.04
C LEU A 403 17.75 -8.86 2.52
N LEU A 404 18.74 -8.30 1.81
CA LEU A 404 18.74 -8.25 0.34
C LEU A 404 18.65 -9.66 -0.27
N ARG A 405 19.46 -10.60 0.22
CA ARG A 405 19.44 -11.99 -0.26
C ARG A 405 18.09 -12.65 -0.01
N GLN A 406 17.49 -12.44 1.16
CA GLN A 406 16.17 -12.98 1.50
C GLN A 406 15.06 -12.37 0.61
N GLN A 407 15.09 -11.05 0.37
CA GLN A 407 14.15 -10.35 -0.50
C GLN A 407 14.16 -10.97 -1.92
N ILE A 408 15.33 -11.03 -2.55
CA ILE A 408 15.46 -11.58 -3.92
C ILE A 408 15.03 -13.05 -3.94
N THR A 409 15.47 -13.85 -2.95
CA THR A 409 15.14 -15.28 -2.89
C THR A 409 13.63 -15.53 -2.82
N GLN A 410 12.91 -14.73 -2.04
CA GLN A 410 11.47 -14.87 -1.83
C GLN A 410 10.66 -14.38 -3.03
N ASN A 411 11.07 -13.27 -3.63
CA ASN A 411 10.21 -12.53 -4.56
C ASN A 411 10.57 -12.76 -6.04
N ARG A 412 11.64 -13.50 -6.35
CA ARG A 412 12.13 -13.71 -7.74
C ARG A 412 11.09 -14.24 -8.72
N ASN A 413 10.14 -15.06 -8.28
CA ASN A 413 9.18 -15.70 -9.19
C ASN A 413 8.12 -14.72 -9.73
N HIS A 414 7.96 -13.55 -9.10
CA HIS A 414 6.96 -12.55 -9.48
C HIS A 414 7.29 -11.89 -10.83
N PRO A 415 6.48 -12.10 -11.90
CA PRO A 415 6.71 -11.46 -13.18
C PRO A 415 6.58 -9.94 -13.12
N SER A 416 5.81 -9.42 -12.16
CA SER A 416 5.61 -7.98 -11.94
C SER A 416 6.88 -7.23 -11.57
N ILE A 417 7.83 -7.87 -10.88
CA ILE A 417 9.06 -7.19 -10.44
C ILE A 417 10.00 -7.01 -11.62
N VAL A 418 10.34 -5.75 -11.88
CA VAL A 418 11.32 -5.35 -12.90
C VAL A 418 12.57 -4.73 -12.25
N PHE A 419 12.41 -4.10 -11.09
CA PHE A 419 13.50 -3.38 -10.41
C PHE A 419 13.74 -3.89 -8.99
N TRP A 420 15.01 -4.18 -8.68
CA TRP A 420 15.53 -4.36 -7.33
C TRP A 420 16.23 -3.09 -6.88
N SER A 421 15.55 -2.26 -6.09
CA SER A 421 16.17 -1.05 -5.54
C SER A 421 16.99 -1.35 -4.30
N LEU A 422 18.21 -0.85 -4.29
CA LEU A 422 19.20 -1.09 -3.24
C LEU A 422 19.11 -0.03 -2.13
N GLY A 423 18.31 1.02 -2.30
CA GLY A 423 18.06 1.99 -1.25
C GLY A 423 17.56 3.36 -1.72
N ASN A 424 17.22 4.19 -0.75
CA ASN A 424 16.67 5.52 -0.93
C ASN A 424 17.41 6.53 -0.05
N GLU A 425 17.92 7.60 -0.64
CA GLU A 425 18.55 8.71 0.11
C GLU A 425 19.67 8.23 1.04
N ILE A 426 20.40 7.17 0.64
CA ILE A 426 21.23 6.35 1.53
C ILE A 426 22.31 7.13 2.28
N TYR A 427 22.77 8.26 1.75
CA TYR A 427 23.79 9.13 2.35
C TYR A 427 23.23 10.18 3.32
N TRP A 428 21.91 10.38 3.33
CA TRP A 428 21.25 11.50 3.98
C TRP A 428 21.29 11.34 5.50
N GLU A 429 21.82 12.37 6.19
CA GLU A 429 21.89 12.47 7.65
C GLU A 429 22.38 11.15 8.28
N ALA A 430 23.62 10.75 8.01
CA ALA A 430 24.15 9.46 8.47
C ALA A 430 24.00 9.25 9.99
N ASP A 431 23.61 8.04 10.39
CA ASP A 431 23.53 7.56 11.78
C ASP A 431 24.91 7.22 12.33
N PHE A 432 25.85 6.89 11.44
CA PHE A 432 27.21 6.48 11.78
C PHE A 432 28.24 7.55 11.40
N PRO A 433 29.29 7.78 12.21
CA PRO A 433 30.39 8.67 11.85
C PRO A 433 31.05 8.30 10.53
N GLY A 434 30.92 9.18 9.53
CA GLY A 434 31.42 8.94 8.17
C GLY A 434 30.69 7.81 7.43
N GLY A 435 29.47 7.45 7.84
CA GLY A 435 28.61 6.48 7.12
C GLY A 435 27.98 7.06 5.85
N GLY A 436 27.99 8.38 5.70
CA GLY A 436 27.58 9.10 4.48
C GLY A 436 28.73 9.40 3.52
N ASP A 437 29.95 8.89 3.78
CA ASP A 437 31.13 9.15 2.98
C ASP A 437 31.11 8.32 1.67
N PRO A 438 31.15 8.96 0.48
CA PRO A 438 31.17 8.25 -0.79
C PRO A 438 32.33 7.24 -0.93
N GLU A 439 33.47 7.46 -0.27
CA GLU A 439 34.59 6.50 -0.31
C GLU A 439 34.26 5.16 0.34
N LYS A 440 33.23 5.12 1.22
CA LYS A 440 32.73 3.89 1.85
C LYS A 440 31.44 3.39 1.21
N LEU A 441 30.52 4.31 0.91
CA LEU A 441 29.22 3.98 0.34
C LEU A 441 29.34 3.35 -1.04
N ASN A 442 30.18 3.88 -1.92
CA ASN A 442 30.29 3.37 -3.29
C ASN A 442 30.77 1.90 -3.34
N PRO A 443 31.86 1.50 -2.65
CA PRO A 443 32.26 0.08 -2.61
C PRO A 443 31.18 -0.85 -2.05
N TYR A 444 30.45 -0.42 -1.02
CA TYR A 444 29.41 -1.25 -0.42
C TYR A 444 28.14 -1.33 -1.30
N LEU A 445 27.74 -0.22 -1.92
CA LEU A 445 26.67 -0.22 -2.91
C LEU A 445 27.01 -1.09 -4.12
N GLN A 446 28.27 -1.05 -4.59
CA GLN A 446 28.74 -1.97 -5.63
C GLN A 446 28.63 -3.43 -5.18
N HIS A 447 29.03 -3.74 -3.95
CA HIS A 447 28.89 -5.09 -3.39
C HIS A 447 27.43 -5.57 -3.37
N LEU A 448 26.48 -4.72 -2.93
CA LEU A 448 25.05 -5.06 -2.97
C LEU A 448 24.52 -5.21 -4.41
N ASN A 449 24.99 -4.37 -5.33
CA ASN A 449 24.65 -4.47 -6.75
C ASN A 449 25.15 -5.79 -7.36
N ASP A 450 26.39 -6.18 -7.05
CA ASP A 450 26.98 -7.44 -7.50
C ASP A 450 26.20 -8.63 -6.94
N ILE A 451 25.82 -8.59 -5.66
CA ILE A 451 24.94 -9.62 -5.06
C ILE A 451 23.61 -9.71 -5.79
N ALA A 452 22.98 -8.57 -6.10
CA ALA A 452 21.69 -8.56 -6.78
C ALA A 452 21.79 -9.20 -8.17
N HIS A 453 22.83 -8.89 -8.94
CA HIS A 453 23.07 -9.48 -10.27
C HIS A 453 23.54 -10.94 -10.23
N GLU A 454 24.35 -11.33 -9.23
CA GLU A 454 24.74 -12.73 -9.02
C GLU A 454 23.54 -13.61 -8.68
N MET A 455 22.61 -13.06 -7.90
CA MET A 455 21.39 -13.74 -7.54
C MET A 455 20.38 -13.69 -8.68
N ASP A 456 20.17 -12.53 -9.32
CA ASP A 456 19.15 -12.23 -10.32
C ASP A 456 19.60 -11.26 -11.41
N ASP A 457 20.29 -11.77 -12.42
CA ASP A 457 20.68 -11.01 -13.62
C ASP A 457 19.50 -10.71 -14.58
N SER A 458 18.29 -11.20 -14.29
CA SER A 458 17.10 -11.00 -15.13
C SER A 458 16.34 -9.70 -14.82
N ARG A 459 16.80 -8.93 -13.82
CA ARG A 459 16.17 -7.69 -13.35
C ARG A 459 17.20 -6.57 -13.24
N LEU A 460 16.71 -5.33 -13.25
CA LEU A 460 17.55 -4.14 -13.16
C LEU A 460 17.70 -3.72 -11.71
N THR A 461 18.92 -3.38 -11.30
CA THR A 461 19.14 -2.73 -10.01
C THR A 461 18.82 -1.24 -10.10
N ALA A 462 18.38 -0.65 -8.98
CA ALA A 462 18.09 0.76 -8.92
C ALA A 462 18.46 1.40 -7.57
N ILE A 463 18.55 2.73 -7.55
CA ILE A 463 18.51 3.53 -6.31
C ILE A 463 17.81 4.86 -6.59
N ARG A 464 17.34 5.50 -5.51
CA ARG A 464 16.87 6.88 -5.57
C ARG A 464 17.75 7.81 -4.74
N LYS A 465 18.08 8.97 -5.34
CA LYS A 465 18.76 10.12 -4.71
C LYS A 465 20.03 9.71 -3.96
N TYR A 466 21.02 9.22 -4.71
CA TYR A 466 22.41 9.14 -4.32
C TYR A 466 23.30 9.33 -5.55
N TYR A 467 23.64 10.58 -5.85
CA TYR A 467 24.21 10.97 -7.13
C TYR A 467 25.60 10.37 -7.37
N GLU A 468 26.44 10.29 -6.34
CA GLU A 468 27.78 9.72 -6.41
C GLU A 468 27.78 8.23 -6.77
N GLY A 469 26.70 7.51 -6.44
CA GLY A 469 26.51 6.09 -6.78
C GLY A 469 25.63 5.84 -8.01
N SER A 470 25.17 6.89 -8.71
CA SER A 470 24.24 6.76 -9.85
C SER A 470 24.75 5.89 -11.00
N HIS A 471 26.07 5.75 -11.13
CA HIS A 471 26.74 4.95 -12.16
C HIS A 471 26.97 3.49 -11.76
N ILE A 472 26.64 3.11 -10.52
CA ILE A 472 26.85 1.76 -9.97
C ILE A 472 25.67 0.84 -10.30
N VAL A 473 24.45 1.40 -10.28
CA VAL A 473 23.21 0.66 -10.55
C VAL A 473 22.76 0.79 -12.00
N ASP A 474 21.87 -0.10 -12.45
CA ASP A 474 21.36 -0.07 -13.82
C ASP A 474 20.44 1.12 -14.08
N VAL A 475 19.63 1.51 -13.08
CA VAL A 475 18.60 2.55 -13.18
C VAL A 475 18.73 3.55 -12.03
N PHE A 476 18.74 4.83 -12.36
CA PHE A 476 18.86 5.90 -11.37
C PHE A 476 17.63 6.81 -11.35
N SER A 477 17.18 7.15 -10.14
CA SER A 477 16.19 8.22 -9.93
C SER A 477 16.81 9.41 -9.19
N PRO A 478 16.89 10.59 -9.83
CA PRO A 478 17.22 11.84 -9.13
C PRO A 478 16.05 12.31 -8.26
N SER A 479 16.26 13.38 -7.48
CA SER A 479 15.20 14.07 -6.73
C SER A 479 14.64 15.23 -7.55
N ILE A 480 13.39 15.17 -8.03
CA ILE A 480 12.78 16.28 -8.77
C ILE A 480 11.40 16.62 -8.19
N TRP A 481 11.36 17.60 -7.30
CA TRP A 481 10.14 18.05 -6.62
C TRP A 481 9.69 19.44 -7.10
N ALA A 482 9.71 19.65 -8.43
CA ALA A 482 9.43 20.93 -9.07
C ALA A 482 8.08 21.52 -8.61
N GLY A 483 8.13 22.67 -7.93
CA GLY A 483 6.97 23.36 -7.38
C GLY A 483 6.69 23.06 -5.90
N TRP A 484 7.21 21.98 -5.32
CA TRP A 484 6.90 21.63 -3.94
C TRP A 484 8.02 21.99 -2.95
N TYR A 485 9.05 21.14 -2.87
CA TYR A 485 10.21 21.42 -2.02
C TYR A 485 11.08 22.52 -2.62
N GLY A 486 11.05 22.70 -3.95
CA GLY A 486 11.80 23.75 -4.61
C GLY A 486 11.35 24.01 -6.04
N GLY A 487 11.78 25.15 -6.58
CA GLY A 487 11.42 25.60 -7.91
C GLY A 487 9.92 25.91 -8.08
N ALA A 488 9.52 26.03 -9.34
CA ALA A 488 8.15 26.18 -9.79
C ALA A 488 7.75 24.94 -10.60
N TYR A 489 6.47 24.56 -10.59
CA TYR A 489 6.05 23.34 -11.28
C TYR A 489 6.23 23.43 -12.81
N ALA A 490 6.30 24.64 -13.40
CA ALA A 490 6.66 24.83 -14.81
C ALA A 490 8.07 24.33 -15.18
N GLN A 491 8.98 24.20 -14.20
CA GLN A 491 10.35 23.74 -14.43
C GLN A 491 10.45 22.22 -14.62
N TYR A 492 9.35 21.48 -14.43
CA TYR A 492 9.36 20.03 -14.45
C TYR A 492 9.88 19.44 -15.77
N GLU A 493 9.45 19.97 -16.91
CA GLU A 493 9.90 19.48 -18.22
C GLU A 493 11.42 19.64 -18.41
N GLU A 494 11.96 20.81 -18.06
CA GLU A 494 13.40 21.07 -18.18
C GLU A 494 14.20 20.17 -17.22
N ALA A 495 13.72 19.99 -15.99
CA ALA A 495 14.34 19.09 -15.02
C ALA A 495 14.39 17.65 -15.53
N LEU A 496 13.28 17.12 -16.07
CA LEU A 496 13.26 15.79 -16.68
C LEU A 496 14.22 15.68 -17.87
N ARG A 497 14.23 16.66 -18.77
CA ARG A 497 15.14 16.66 -19.94
C ARG A 497 16.60 16.65 -19.53
N ASN A 498 16.96 17.42 -18.50
CA ASN A 498 18.32 17.46 -17.98
C ASN A 498 18.71 16.11 -17.35
N ALA A 499 17.84 15.54 -16.53
CA ALA A 499 18.07 14.23 -15.92
C ALA A 499 18.15 13.09 -16.96
N MET A 500 17.28 13.08 -17.98
CA MET A 500 17.33 12.08 -19.06
C MET A 500 18.63 12.16 -19.86
N LYS A 501 19.22 13.35 -19.97
CA LYS A 501 20.51 13.56 -20.64
C LYS A 501 21.69 13.13 -19.77
N GLU A 502 21.59 13.31 -18.46
CA GLU A 502 22.67 13.01 -17.51
C GLU A 502 22.77 11.52 -17.19
N TYR A 503 21.63 10.86 -16.92
CA TYR A 503 21.60 9.48 -16.46
C TYR A 503 21.18 8.53 -17.60
N PRO A 504 21.96 7.46 -17.90
CA PRO A 504 21.68 6.55 -19.00
C PRO A 504 20.29 5.91 -18.91
N ARG A 505 19.87 5.44 -17.74
CA ARG A 505 18.52 4.89 -17.57
C ARG A 505 17.85 5.62 -16.41
N MET A 506 17.11 6.66 -16.77
CA MET A 506 16.46 7.54 -15.81
C MET A 506 14.98 7.19 -15.67
N LEU A 507 14.56 6.92 -14.43
CA LEU A 507 13.16 7.00 -14.03
C LEU A 507 13.00 8.07 -12.97
N HIS A 508 11.83 8.69 -12.91
CA HIS A 508 11.56 9.70 -11.88
C HIS A 508 10.69 9.13 -10.75
N MET A 509 11.32 8.71 -9.67
CA MET A 509 10.65 8.28 -8.45
C MET A 509 10.50 9.47 -7.48
N GLU A 510 9.25 9.70 -7.09
CA GLU A 510 8.79 10.71 -6.13
C GLU A 510 8.73 12.14 -6.66
N TYR A 511 7.50 12.56 -6.93
CA TYR A 511 7.09 13.94 -7.15
C TYR A 511 5.69 14.17 -6.60
N GLY A 512 5.29 15.43 -6.51
CA GLY A 512 3.99 15.84 -5.99
C GLY A 512 4.12 16.84 -4.85
N GLY A 513 3.16 16.82 -3.93
CA GLY A 513 3.06 17.79 -2.86
C GLY A 513 1.86 17.49 -1.95
N SER A 514 1.86 18.07 -0.77
CA SER A 514 0.83 17.80 0.24
C SER A 514 -0.41 18.63 -0.05
N SER A 515 -1.59 18.06 0.19
CA SER A 515 -2.85 18.81 0.21
C SER A 515 -3.71 18.41 1.40
N HIS A 516 -4.22 19.43 2.10
CA HIS A 516 -5.17 19.25 3.18
C HIS A 516 -6.59 19.20 2.63
N VAL A 517 -7.24 18.04 2.82
CA VAL A 517 -8.55 17.74 2.24
C VAL A 517 -9.56 18.83 2.60
N GLY A 518 -10.22 19.38 1.60
CA GLY A 518 -11.24 20.41 1.76
C GLY A 518 -10.71 21.83 1.91
N ARG A 519 -9.38 22.05 1.82
CA ARG A 519 -8.79 23.39 1.80
C ARG A 519 -8.56 23.82 0.36
N HIS A 520 -9.10 24.97 -0.02
CA HIS A 520 -9.16 25.50 -1.39
C HIS A 520 -8.90 26.99 -1.43
N THR A 521 -8.51 27.49 -2.60
CA THR A 521 -8.36 28.93 -2.82
C THR A 521 -8.70 29.29 -4.28
N PRO A 522 -9.35 30.44 -4.53
CA PRO A 522 -9.56 30.93 -5.89
C PRO A 522 -8.27 31.43 -6.55
N THR A 523 -7.19 31.59 -5.79
CA THR A 523 -5.92 32.14 -6.25
C THR A 523 -4.75 31.25 -5.82
N PRO A 524 -4.64 30.01 -6.36
CA PRO A 524 -3.52 29.14 -6.03
C PRO A 524 -2.20 29.71 -6.56
N ILE A 525 -1.08 29.24 -6.00
CA ILE A 525 0.25 29.57 -6.52
C ILE A 525 0.35 29.06 -7.97
N THR A 526 0.73 29.94 -8.88
CA THR A 526 0.75 29.62 -10.31
C THR A 526 2.01 28.85 -10.72
N LYS A 527 2.07 28.51 -12.01
CA LYS A 527 3.20 27.80 -12.65
C LYS A 527 4.54 28.50 -12.53
N ASP A 528 4.54 29.79 -12.22
CA ASP A 528 5.74 30.60 -12.02
C ASP A 528 6.31 30.46 -10.59
N GLY A 529 5.59 29.75 -9.71
CA GLY A 529 6.01 29.42 -8.36
C GLY A 529 5.84 30.57 -7.37
N MET A 530 6.33 30.35 -6.16
CA MET A 530 6.27 31.35 -5.08
C MET A 530 7.46 32.33 -5.16
N PRO A 531 7.23 33.65 -5.05
CA PRO A 531 8.32 34.63 -5.04
C PRO A 531 9.36 34.38 -3.95
N GLY A 532 10.64 34.30 -4.34
CA GLY A 532 11.75 34.09 -3.40
C GLY A 532 11.86 32.66 -2.85
N ALA A 533 11.13 31.69 -3.41
CA ALA A 533 11.39 30.28 -3.18
C ALA A 533 12.78 29.87 -3.72
N GLN A 534 13.31 28.76 -3.22
CA GLN A 534 14.52 28.19 -3.80
C GLN A 534 14.31 27.85 -5.28
N VAL A 535 15.33 28.08 -6.11
CA VAL A 535 15.24 27.87 -7.58
C VAL A 535 15.45 26.41 -7.96
N ASP A 536 16.25 25.69 -7.17
CA ASP A 536 16.51 24.27 -7.37
C ASP A 536 15.22 23.46 -7.12
N VAL A 537 14.98 22.44 -7.96
CA VAL A 537 13.84 21.52 -7.86
C VAL A 537 14.12 20.36 -6.90
N GLU A 538 15.38 20.17 -6.51
CA GLU A 538 15.77 19.15 -5.54
C GLU A 538 15.31 19.50 -4.12
N GLU A 539 14.97 18.48 -3.34
CA GLU A 539 14.71 18.67 -1.92
C GLU A 539 16.02 18.94 -1.17
N ALA A 540 16.13 20.13 -0.57
CA ALA A 540 17.25 20.50 0.29
C ALA A 540 17.24 19.67 1.59
N VAL A 541 18.43 19.26 2.03
CA VAL A 541 18.62 18.50 3.28
C VAL A 541 18.06 19.25 4.49
N ASN A 542 18.34 20.55 4.59
CA ASN A 542 17.88 21.40 5.67
C ASN A 542 16.77 22.35 5.20
N GLN A 543 15.52 21.97 5.45
CA GLN A 543 14.34 22.78 5.10
C GLN A 543 14.23 24.08 5.93
N ALA A 544 14.98 24.24 7.03
CA ALA A 544 14.90 25.44 7.86
C ALA A 544 15.43 26.68 7.15
N VAL A 545 16.37 26.53 6.20
CA VAL A 545 17.05 27.65 5.53
C VAL A 545 16.52 27.97 4.13
N VAL A 546 15.52 27.22 3.66
CA VAL A 546 14.89 27.44 2.36
C VAL A 546 13.47 27.97 2.52
N ARG A 547 13.01 28.67 1.48
CA ARG A 547 11.62 29.06 1.28
C ARG A 547 11.05 28.17 0.17
N SER A 548 9.87 27.59 0.37
CA SER A 548 9.28 26.62 -0.56
C SER A 548 7.77 26.52 -0.38
N VAL A 549 7.05 26.02 -1.39
CA VAL A 549 5.60 25.81 -1.27
C VAL A 549 5.30 24.81 -0.15
N ALA A 550 6.14 23.79 0.00
CA ALA A 550 6.03 22.80 1.06
C ALA A 550 6.01 23.41 2.48
N LYS A 551 6.65 24.56 2.70
CA LYS A 551 6.79 25.17 4.02
C LYS A 551 5.95 26.43 4.21
N ASP A 552 5.81 27.24 3.17
CA ASP A 552 5.31 28.61 3.27
C ASP A 552 3.96 28.82 2.54
N SER A 553 3.27 27.74 2.15
CA SER A 553 1.91 27.77 1.62
C SER A 553 0.91 27.15 2.60
N ASP A 554 -0.37 27.31 2.30
CA ASP A 554 -1.50 26.78 3.07
C ASP A 554 -1.87 25.33 2.71
N TRP A 555 -1.19 24.67 1.76
CA TRP A 555 -1.45 23.27 1.38
C TRP A 555 -2.87 23.01 0.88
N ASN A 556 -3.41 23.94 0.10
CA ASN A 556 -4.73 23.79 -0.53
C ASN A 556 -4.72 22.76 -1.69
N GLU A 557 -5.86 22.11 -1.94
CA GLU A 557 -6.05 21.18 -3.06
C GLU A 557 -5.99 21.89 -4.42
N SER A 558 -6.43 23.15 -4.52
CA SER A 558 -6.41 23.92 -5.77
C SER A 558 -4.99 24.01 -6.37
N TYR A 559 -3.97 24.18 -5.53
CA TYR A 559 -2.57 24.18 -5.95
C TYR A 559 -2.10 22.80 -6.40
N ILE A 560 -2.43 21.75 -5.64
CA ILE A 560 -1.90 20.42 -5.95
C ILE A 560 -2.52 19.87 -7.25
N VAL A 561 -3.76 20.22 -7.51
CA VAL A 561 -4.47 19.91 -8.76
C VAL A 561 -3.72 20.51 -9.95
N ASP A 562 -3.40 21.80 -9.92
CA ASP A 562 -2.64 22.48 -10.97
C ASP A 562 -1.23 21.88 -11.14
N LEU A 563 -0.54 21.60 -10.04
CA LEU A 563 0.79 20.98 -10.07
C LEU A 563 0.71 19.62 -10.77
N PHE A 564 -0.23 18.75 -10.38
CA PHE A 564 -0.33 17.42 -10.97
C PHE A 564 -0.80 17.44 -12.42
N ASP A 565 -1.74 18.32 -12.77
CA ASP A 565 -2.19 18.47 -14.16
C ASP A 565 -1.03 18.89 -15.07
N TRP A 566 -0.22 19.86 -14.62
CA TRP A 566 1.00 20.25 -15.33
C TRP A 566 1.99 19.08 -15.47
N HIS A 567 2.27 18.37 -14.38
CA HIS A 567 3.22 17.25 -14.40
C HIS A 567 2.76 16.12 -15.35
N LEU A 568 1.46 15.82 -15.37
CA LEU A 568 0.87 14.82 -16.27
C LEU A 568 0.88 15.28 -17.73
N GLN A 569 0.50 16.52 -18.00
CA GLN A 569 0.60 17.12 -19.33
C GLN A 569 2.04 17.03 -19.88
N VAL A 570 3.06 17.27 -19.05
CA VAL A 570 4.46 17.12 -19.45
C VAL A 570 4.84 15.65 -19.64
N SER A 571 4.63 14.81 -18.63
CA SER A 571 5.12 13.42 -18.62
C SER A 571 4.47 12.53 -19.67
N GLU A 572 3.19 12.73 -19.99
CA GLU A 572 2.50 11.98 -21.05
C GLU A 572 2.97 12.37 -22.46
N ASN A 573 3.52 13.59 -22.62
CA ASN A 573 3.90 14.14 -23.92
C ASN A 573 5.42 14.26 -24.12
N LEU A 574 6.24 14.02 -23.10
CA LEU A 574 7.69 14.11 -23.18
C LEU A 574 8.26 12.93 -23.99
N PRO A 575 8.85 13.17 -25.19
CA PRO A 575 9.37 12.09 -26.00
C PRO A 575 10.48 11.33 -25.30
N ASN A 576 10.50 10.01 -25.48
CA ASN A 576 11.48 9.07 -24.90
C ASN A 576 11.50 9.00 -23.37
N TYR A 577 10.63 9.73 -22.66
CA TYR A 577 10.52 9.56 -21.23
C TYR A 577 10.00 8.15 -20.92
N ALA A 578 10.74 7.43 -20.08
CA ALA A 578 10.43 6.06 -19.69
C ALA A 578 9.31 6.00 -18.64
N GLY A 579 9.21 7.01 -17.78
CA GLY A 579 8.13 7.15 -16.82
C GLY A 579 8.63 7.49 -15.42
N GLY A 580 7.70 7.45 -14.47
CA GLY A 580 7.97 7.81 -13.08
C GLY A 580 6.81 7.49 -12.15
N ALA A 581 6.99 7.74 -10.86
CA ALA A 581 5.98 7.45 -9.84
C ALA A 581 5.71 8.64 -8.93
N GLN A 582 4.44 9.05 -8.82
CA GLN A 582 3.99 10.08 -7.88
C GLN A 582 4.15 9.59 -6.43
N TRP A 583 4.59 10.45 -5.52
CA TRP A 583 4.66 10.17 -4.09
C TRP A 583 3.55 10.91 -3.34
N ALA A 584 2.57 10.22 -2.74
CA ALA A 584 2.28 8.79 -2.84
C ALA A 584 0.78 8.56 -3.10
N PHE A 585 0.34 7.31 -3.27
CA PHE A 585 -1.05 6.99 -3.58
C PHE A 585 -1.99 7.43 -2.46
N LYS A 586 -1.62 7.13 -1.21
CA LYS A 586 -2.43 7.32 0.00
C LYS A 586 -1.65 8.08 1.06
N ASP A 587 -2.32 8.99 1.78
CA ASP A 587 -1.73 9.64 2.96
C ASP A 587 -1.30 8.57 3.99
N PHE A 588 -0.20 8.83 4.70
CA PHE A 588 0.36 7.88 5.67
C PHE A 588 1.05 8.62 6.81
N ALA A 589 1.19 7.96 7.96
CA ALA A 589 1.79 8.55 9.14
C ALA A 589 3.31 8.62 9.05
N THR A 590 3.89 9.64 9.67
CA THR A 590 5.33 9.85 9.80
C THR A 590 5.64 10.57 11.11
N PRO A 591 6.65 10.09 11.87
CA PRO A 591 7.05 10.73 13.12
C PRO A 591 7.71 12.11 12.90
N LEU A 592 8.09 12.44 11.65
CA LEU A 592 8.90 13.62 11.34
C LEU A 592 8.08 14.89 11.06
N ARG A 593 6.75 14.82 11.11
CA ARG A 593 5.86 15.91 10.68
C ARG A 593 4.82 16.31 11.75
N PRO A 594 5.24 16.62 12.99
CA PRO A 594 4.32 16.96 14.08
C PRO A 594 3.39 18.14 13.75
N GLU A 595 3.89 19.11 12.98
CA GLU A 595 3.19 20.38 12.74
C GLU A 595 2.32 20.40 11.47
N ASN A 596 2.20 19.28 10.75
CA ASN A 596 1.37 19.24 9.55
C ASN A 596 -0.12 19.53 9.86
N PRO A 597 -0.93 19.99 8.87
CA PRO A 597 -2.34 20.32 9.07
C PRO A 597 -3.14 19.23 9.79
N ILE A 598 -2.86 17.97 9.48
CA ILE A 598 -3.10 16.84 10.39
C ILE A 598 -1.74 16.45 10.98
N PRO A 599 -1.55 16.50 12.32
CA PRO A 599 -0.27 16.16 12.94
C PRO A 599 0.23 14.77 12.53
N TYR A 600 1.54 14.65 12.33
CA TYR A 600 2.25 13.40 12.00
C TYR A 600 1.78 12.71 10.72
N MET A 601 1.13 13.42 9.79
CA MET A 601 0.65 12.85 8.53
C MET A 601 1.41 13.40 7.34
N ASN A 602 1.97 12.52 6.51
CA ASN A 602 2.36 12.89 5.15
C ASN A 602 1.09 12.94 4.29
N GLN A 603 0.69 14.16 3.89
CA GLN A 603 -0.59 14.44 3.21
C GLN A 603 -0.46 14.55 1.68
N LYS A 604 0.54 13.89 1.08
CA LYS A 604 0.80 13.90 -0.37
C LYS A 604 -0.03 12.88 -1.16
N GLY A 605 -0.93 12.16 -0.48
CA GLY A 605 -1.80 11.15 -1.05
C GLY A 605 -2.72 11.69 -2.13
N MET A 606 -2.97 10.89 -3.17
CA MET A 606 -4.14 11.07 -4.05
C MET A 606 -5.44 10.69 -3.35
N VAL A 607 -5.35 9.85 -2.31
CA VAL A 607 -6.43 9.52 -1.39
C VAL A 607 -5.99 9.81 0.05
N ASP A 608 -6.93 10.12 0.94
CA ASP A 608 -6.62 10.27 2.37
C ASP A 608 -6.28 8.91 3.02
N ARG A 609 -5.85 8.92 4.29
CA ARG A 609 -5.38 7.69 4.99
C ARG A 609 -6.46 6.60 5.12
N GLN A 610 -7.75 6.96 4.97
CA GLN A 610 -8.90 6.04 4.96
C GLN A 610 -9.19 5.48 3.56
N GLY A 611 -8.57 6.03 2.52
CA GLY A 611 -8.77 5.67 1.12
C GLY A 611 -9.87 6.47 0.42
N ARG A 612 -10.30 7.62 0.99
CA ARG A 612 -11.24 8.53 0.32
C ARG A 612 -10.50 9.36 -0.71
N LYS A 613 -11.05 9.43 -1.92
CA LYS A 613 -10.43 10.12 -3.06
C LYS A 613 -10.38 11.63 -2.83
N LYS A 614 -9.20 12.24 -3.01
CA LYS A 614 -8.99 13.68 -3.09
C LYS A 614 -9.18 14.18 -4.52
N ASP A 615 -9.11 15.49 -4.73
CA ASP A 615 -9.14 16.06 -6.10
C ASP A 615 -8.00 15.52 -6.96
N ALA A 616 -6.82 15.38 -6.36
CA ALA A 616 -5.65 14.81 -6.99
C ALA A 616 -5.93 13.48 -7.69
N TYR A 617 -6.74 12.57 -7.09
CA TYR A 617 -7.11 11.30 -7.73
C TYR A 617 -7.76 11.52 -9.10
N TYR A 618 -8.65 12.50 -9.21
CA TYR A 618 -9.42 12.73 -10.44
C TYR A 618 -8.59 13.41 -11.53
N VAL A 619 -7.55 14.17 -11.14
CA VAL A 619 -6.55 14.68 -12.08
C VAL A 619 -5.86 13.50 -12.78
N TYR A 620 -5.29 12.56 -12.02
CA TYR A 620 -4.65 11.36 -12.58
C TYR A 620 -5.62 10.50 -13.38
N ALA A 621 -6.83 10.27 -12.87
CA ALA A 621 -7.84 9.51 -13.59
C ALA A 621 -8.13 10.12 -14.97
N SER A 622 -8.10 11.46 -15.10
CA SER A 622 -8.41 12.14 -16.37
C SER A 622 -7.38 11.90 -17.47
N TYR A 623 -6.16 11.51 -17.10
CA TYR A 623 -5.08 11.14 -18.01
C TYR A 623 -4.96 9.63 -18.20
N TRP A 624 -5.13 8.85 -17.13
CA TRP A 624 -4.72 7.44 -17.13
C TRP A 624 -5.88 6.45 -17.22
N LYS A 625 -7.08 6.82 -16.75
CA LYS A 625 -8.21 5.90 -16.69
C LYS A 625 -8.82 5.67 -18.07
N ASP A 626 -9.13 4.43 -18.41
CA ASP A 626 -9.79 4.09 -19.68
C ASP A 626 -11.31 4.36 -19.66
N GLU A 627 -11.96 4.01 -18.54
CA GLU A 627 -13.40 4.17 -18.36
C GLU A 627 -13.79 5.65 -18.38
N PRO A 628 -14.76 6.04 -19.24
CA PRO A 628 -15.23 7.43 -19.32
C PRO A 628 -15.70 7.98 -17.97
N PHE A 629 -15.22 9.16 -17.60
CA PHE A 629 -15.73 9.91 -16.46
C PHE A 629 -15.54 11.43 -16.67
N CYS A 630 -16.20 12.21 -15.82
CA CYS A 630 -15.99 13.63 -15.62
C CYS A 630 -16.05 13.94 -14.13
N TYR A 631 -15.35 14.99 -13.71
CA TYR A 631 -15.27 15.46 -12.33
C TYR A 631 -15.20 16.98 -12.31
N ILE A 632 -16.17 17.63 -11.68
CA ILE A 632 -16.16 19.07 -11.45
C ILE A 632 -15.26 19.37 -10.26
N GLU A 633 -14.21 20.16 -10.46
CA GLU A 633 -13.34 20.60 -9.36
C GLU A 633 -14.09 21.63 -8.49
N SER A 634 -14.31 21.41 -7.18
CA SER A 634 -13.96 20.28 -6.31
C SER A 634 -15.16 19.98 -5.39
N HIS A 635 -15.47 18.70 -5.16
CA HIS A 635 -16.63 18.29 -4.32
C HIS A 635 -16.44 18.58 -2.83
N THR A 636 -15.22 18.85 -2.38
CA THR A 636 -14.96 19.32 -1.00
C THR A 636 -15.00 20.85 -0.90
N TRP A 637 -14.99 21.59 -2.02
CA TRP A 637 -15.10 23.04 -2.06
C TRP A 637 -16.54 23.55 -2.17
N THR A 638 -17.31 23.32 -1.11
CA THR A 638 -18.76 23.60 -1.07
C THR A 638 -19.10 25.07 -0.86
N HIS A 639 -18.17 25.88 -0.34
CA HIS A 639 -18.35 27.31 -0.09
C HIS A 639 -17.27 28.11 -0.83
N ARG A 640 -17.69 28.91 -1.81
CA ARG A 640 -16.83 29.81 -2.58
C ARG A 640 -17.19 31.25 -2.26
N GLY A 641 -16.28 32.19 -2.46
CA GLY A 641 -16.60 33.60 -2.27
C GLY A 641 -15.70 34.52 -3.08
N GLY A 642 -16.22 35.72 -3.32
CA GLY A 642 -15.64 36.74 -4.20
C GLY A 642 -16.61 37.91 -4.34
N ALA A 643 -16.34 38.82 -5.28
CA ALA A 643 -17.24 39.96 -5.50
C ALA A 643 -18.56 39.53 -6.21
N GLU A 644 -19.61 40.36 -6.09
CA GLU A 644 -20.99 40.09 -6.59
C GLU A 644 -21.07 39.71 -8.07
N ASP A 645 -20.13 40.18 -8.90
CA ASP A 645 -20.10 39.95 -10.35
C ASP A 645 -18.75 39.37 -10.84
N GLU A 646 -17.95 38.85 -9.93
CA GLU A 646 -16.62 38.30 -10.23
C GLU A 646 -16.75 37.05 -11.13
N PRO A 647 -16.12 37.03 -12.32
CA PRO A 647 -16.00 35.82 -13.10
C PRO A 647 -15.11 34.81 -12.37
N LEU A 648 -15.53 33.55 -12.33
CA LEU A 648 -14.84 32.44 -11.72
C LEU A 648 -14.63 31.35 -12.76
N ASP A 649 -13.44 30.74 -12.71
CA ASP A 649 -13.16 29.55 -13.50
C ASP A 649 -13.75 28.32 -12.80
N ILE A 650 -14.49 27.53 -13.58
CA ILE A 650 -14.93 26.19 -13.21
C ILE A 650 -14.15 25.20 -14.07
N THR A 651 -13.24 24.49 -13.44
CA THR A 651 -12.41 23.46 -14.06
C THR A 651 -13.11 22.10 -13.97
N VAL A 652 -13.04 21.31 -15.05
CA VAL A 652 -13.58 19.95 -15.09
C VAL A 652 -12.54 18.98 -15.61
N PHE A 653 -12.18 17.99 -14.80
CA PHE A 653 -11.33 16.88 -15.21
C PHE A 653 -12.17 15.78 -15.85
N CYS A 654 -11.96 15.52 -17.14
CA CYS A 654 -12.62 14.44 -17.88
C CYS A 654 -11.59 13.69 -18.73
N ASN A 655 -11.87 12.43 -19.07
CA ASN A 655 -11.17 11.65 -20.10
C ASN A 655 -12.05 11.39 -21.36
N THR A 656 -13.04 12.25 -21.58
CA THR A 656 -13.95 12.22 -22.73
C THR A 656 -13.48 13.18 -23.84
N ASP A 657 -14.00 13.05 -25.06
CA ASP A 657 -13.57 13.89 -26.20
C ASP A 657 -13.96 15.35 -26.00
N SER A 658 -15.09 15.59 -25.33
CA SER A 658 -15.62 16.93 -25.07
C SER A 658 -16.53 16.94 -23.86
N ALA A 659 -16.68 18.11 -23.25
CA ALA A 659 -17.57 18.31 -22.12
C ALA A 659 -18.43 19.57 -22.27
N GLN A 660 -19.57 19.57 -21.60
CA GLN A 660 -20.54 20.65 -21.60
C GLN A 660 -20.99 20.95 -20.17
N LEU A 661 -20.62 22.13 -19.66
CA LEU A 661 -20.99 22.61 -18.34
C LEU A 661 -22.37 23.30 -18.35
N PHE A 662 -23.11 23.13 -17.25
CA PHE A 662 -24.35 23.81 -16.93
C PHE A 662 -24.25 24.45 -15.55
N VAL A 663 -24.71 25.70 -15.44
CA VAL A 663 -24.77 26.44 -14.17
C VAL A 663 -26.20 26.90 -13.96
N ASN A 664 -26.86 26.45 -12.89
CA ASN A 664 -28.27 26.75 -12.61
C ASN A 664 -29.20 26.44 -13.80
N GLY A 665 -28.95 25.32 -14.48
CA GLY A 665 -29.67 24.89 -15.68
C GLY A 665 -29.31 25.66 -16.97
N LYS A 666 -28.54 26.75 -16.90
CA LYS A 666 -28.03 27.46 -18.08
C LYS A 666 -26.85 26.69 -18.68
N ARG A 667 -26.98 26.32 -19.94
CA ARG A 667 -25.91 25.67 -20.72
C ARG A 667 -24.84 26.69 -21.11
N LEU A 668 -23.56 26.37 -20.85
CA LEU A 668 -22.42 27.16 -21.33
C LEU A 668 -21.93 26.64 -22.70
N ASP A 669 -20.74 27.02 -23.15
CA ASP A 669 -20.18 26.49 -24.39
C ASP A 669 -19.70 25.04 -24.24
N LYS A 670 -19.83 24.22 -25.28
CA LYS A 670 -19.21 22.89 -25.33
C LYS A 670 -17.73 23.05 -25.64
N LYS A 671 -16.85 22.42 -24.86
CA LYS A 671 -15.40 22.46 -25.07
C LYS A 671 -14.87 21.10 -25.48
N GLN A 672 -13.91 21.09 -26.42
CA GLN A 672 -13.15 19.88 -26.78
C GLN A 672 -11.99 19.73 -25.81
N ARG A 673 -11.68 18.49 -25.43
CA ARG A 673 -10.52 18.20 -24.62
C ARG A 673 -9.27 18.11 -25.51
N ASP A 674 -8.24 18.85 -25.16
CA ASP A 674 -6.89 18.70 -25.72
C ASP A 674 -5.92 18.36 -24.57
N PRO A 675 -5.40 17.13 -24.45
CA PRO A 675 -4.49 16.75 -23.36
C PRO A 675 -3.17 17.55 -23.32
N ASN A 676 -2.87 18.35 -24.35
CA ASN A 676 -1.71 19.23 -24.37
C ASN A 676 -2.03 20.64 -23.85
N GLN A 677 -3.28 20.95 -23.54
CA GLN A 677 -3.70 22.27 -23.09
C GLN A 677 -3.87 22.28 -21.56
N PHE A 678 -3.07 23.10 -20.89
CA PHE A 678 -3.21 23.37 -19.46
C PHE A 678 -4.15 24.57 -19.19
N PRO A 679 -5.00 24.53 -18.15
CA PRO A 679 -5.30 23.37 -17.30
C PRO A 679 -6.45 22.50 -17.84
N ALA A 680 -6.60 21.30 -17.29
CA ALA A 680 -7.66 20.31 -17.48
C ALA A 680 -7.98 20.00 -18.95
N GLY A 681 -6.95 19.96 -19.80
CA GLY A 681 -7.13 19.75 -21.23
C GLY A 681 -7.97 20.82 -21.92
N GLY A 682 -8.00 22.05 -21.40
CA GLY A 682 -8.82 23.17 -21.89
C GLY A 682 -10.27 23.18 -21.41
N LEU A 683 -10.67 22.23 -20.55
CA LEU A 683 -12.03 22.11 -20.00
C LEU A 683 -12.22 23.04 -18.79
N VAL A 684 -12.10 24.34 -19.04
CA VAL A 684 -12.25 25.42 -18.05
C VAL A 684 -13.32 26.39 -18.54
N TRP A 685 -14.29 26.73 -17.70
CA TRP A 685 -15.34 27.69 -18.04
C TRP A 685 -15.34 28.88 -17.10
N GLU A 686 -15.17 30.06 -17.66
CA GLU A 686 -15.45 31.31 -16.95
C GLU A 686 -16.98 31.48 -16.82
N THR A 687 -17.48 31.60 -15.59
CA THR A 687 -18.89 31.83 -15.30
C THR A 687 -19.05 32.73 -14.06
N ARG A 688 -20.28 33.12 -13.76
CA ARG A 688 -20.63 33.81 -12.51
C ARG A 688 -21.54 32.92 -11.68
N LEU A 689 -21.33 32.93 -10.37
CA LEU A 689 -22.19 32.29 -9.40
C LEU A 689 -23.09 33.36 -8.77
N SER A 690 -24.34 33.01 -8.50
CA SER A 690 -25.26 33.88 -7.77
C SER A 690 -25.03 33.73 -6.27
N GLU A 691 -25.23 34.79 -5.49
CA GLU A 691 -25.25 34.70 -4.02
C GLU A 691 -26.12 33.51 -3.56
N GLY A 692 -25.60 32.71 -2.63
CA GLY A 692 -26.24 31.48 -2.16
C GLY A 692 -25.97 30.25 -3.03
N GLU A 693 -26.94 29.33 -3.08
CA GLU A 693 -26.74 28.03 -3.74
C GLU A 693 -26.69 28.11 -5.27
N ASN A 694 -25.74 27.39 -5.86
CA ASN A 694 -25.56 27.22 -7.29
C ASN A 694 -25.41 25.74 -7.64
N GLN A 695 -26.17 25.29 -8.65
CA GLN A 695 -26.13 23.94 -9.18
C GLN A 695 -25.17 23.87 -10.37
N LEU A 696 -24.10 23.10 -10.24
CA LEU A 696 -23.14 22.81 -11.30
C LEU A 696 -23.40 21.38 -11.81
N ARG A 697 -23.41 21.23 -13.13
CA ARG A 697 -23.56 19.91 -13.77
C ARG A 697 -22.76 19.86 -15.05
N VAL A 698 -22.02 18.78 -15.27
CA VAL A 698 -21.25 18.57 -16.50
C VAL A 698 -21.65 17.25 -17.15
N VAL A 699 -21.68 17.24 -18.48
CA VAL A 699 -21.80 16.01 -19.26
C VAL A 699 -20.59 15.86 -20.17
N GLY A 700 -19.96 14.68 -20.10
CA GLY A 700 -18.86 14.28 -20.95
C GLY A 700 -19.36 13.42 -22.12
N GLU A 701 -18.86 13.70 -23.32
CA GLU A 701 -19.23 12.98 -24.53
C GLU A 701 -18.03 12.29 -25.19
N ARG A 702 -18.24 11.04 -25.62
CA ARG A 702 -17.33 10.28 -26.48
C ARG A 702 -18.10 9.84 -27.71
N ASP A 703 -17.54 10.04 -28.90
CA ASP A 703 -18.20 9.76 -30.19
C ASP A 703 -19.60 10.42 -30.32
N GLY A 704 -19.77 11.62 -29.74
CA GLY A 704 -21.02 12.39 -29.76
C GLY A 704 -22.15 11.82 -28.89
N ARG A 705 -21.85 10.90 -27.96
CA ARG A 705 -22.79 10.35 -26.98
C ARG A 705 -22.36 10.72 -25.57
N THR A 706 -23.32 11.09 -24.72
CA THR A 706 -23.05 11.26 -23.28
C THR A 706 -22.67 9.91 -22.66
N VAL A 707 -21.47 9.85 -22.09
CA VAL A 707 -20.91 8.64 -21.47
C VAL A 707 -20.47 8.88 -20.02
N ALA A 708 -20.44 10.14 -19.59
CA ALA A 708 -20.09 10.55 -18.24
C ALA A 708 -20.91 11.77 -17.82
N GLU A 709 -21.19 11.88 -16.52
CA GLU A 709 -21.86 13.03 -15.91
C GLU A 709 -21.34 13.20 -14.50
N ASP A 710 -21.28 14.45 -14.06
CA ASP A 710 -21.02 14.82 -12.67
C ASP A 710 -21.83 16.07 -12.30
N GLN A 711 -22.14 16.23 -11.01
CA GLN A 711 -22.89 17.37 -10.50
C GLN A 711 -22.49 17.69 -9.06
N MET A 712 -22.54 18.98 -8.71
CA MET A 712 -22.31 19.44 -7.35
C MET A 712 -23.11 20.72 -7.06
N THR A 713 -23.35 20.98 -5.79
CA THR A 713 -23.92 22.24 -5.30
C THR A 713 -22.83 23.06 -4.63
N VAL A 714 -22.76 24.36 -4.94
CA VAL A 714 -21.83 25.31 -4.33
C VAL A 714 -22.61 26.47 -3.74
N THR A 715 -22.32 26.83 -2.50
CA THR A 715 -22.76 28.08 -1.88
C THR A 715 -21.75 29.17 -2.21
N TYR A 716 -22.19 30.26 -2.85
CA TYR A 716 -21.37 31.43 -3.11
C TYR A 716 -21.67 32.54 -2.09
N ILE A 717 -20.62 33.09 -1.49
CA ILE A 717 -20.69 34.17 -0.50
C ILE A 717 -20.07 35.42 -1.13
N VAL A 718 -20.87 36.48 -1.29
CA VAL A 718 -20.45 37.76 -1.85
C VAL A 718 -19.73 38.60 -0.79
N ASP A 719 -18.54 39.10 -1.15
CA ASP A 719 -17.69 39.94 -0.32
C ASP A 719 -17.50 39.40 1.12
N PRO A 720 -17.03 38.14 1.27
CA PRO A 720 -16.93 37.49 2.58
C PRO A 720 -15.97 38.27 3.49
N LEU A 721 -16.40 38.58 4.72
CA LEU A 721 -15.57 39.36 5.65
C LEU A 721 -14.32 38.61 6.09
N ASN A 722 -14.39 37.28 6.09
CA ASN A 722 -13.29 36.37 6.46
C ASN A 722 -12.63 36.75 7.79
N LYS A 723 -13.44 37.20 8.74
CA LYS A 723 -13.01 37.57 10.08
C LYS A 723 -13.80 36.76 11.08
N LEU A 724 -13.12 35.80 11.70
CA LEU A 724 -13.69 34.94 12.74
C LEU A 724 -14.36 35.78 13.83
N GLU A 725 -15.66 35.55 14.02
CA GLU A 725 -16.44 36.08 15.15
C GLU A 725 -16.70 34.99 16.17
N LYS A 726 -17.09 33.78 15.71
CA LYS A 726 -17.31 32.60 16.54
C LYS A 726 -17.22 31.32 15.72
N VAL A 727 -17.14 30.18 16.40
CA VAL A 727 -17.34 28.87 15.79
C VAL A 727 -18.77 28.39 16.08
N ARG A 728 -19.49 28.01 15.03
CA ARG A 728 -20.78 27.33 15.10
C ARG A 728 -20.51 25.82 15.11
N MET A 729 -21.01 25.14 16.14
CA MET A 729 -20.94 23.69 16.23
C MET A 729 -22.28 23.07 15.82
N SER A 730 -22.24 21.96 15.11
CA SER A 730 -23.40 21.13 14.81
C SER A 730 -23.04 19.66 14.89
N ALA A 731 -24.05 18.79 14.86
CA ALA A 731 -23.86 17.36 14.74
C ALA A 731 -24.77 16.81 13.64
N THR A 732 -24.31 15.81 12.91
CA THR A 732 -25.09 15.16 11.86
C THR A 732 -24.99 13.64 12.03
N ARG A 733 -26.14 12.98 12.20
CA ARG A 733 -26.19 11.52 12.35
C ARG A 733 -25.85 10.81 11.04
N GLN A 734 -24.89 9.90 11.11
CA GLN A 734 -24.45 9.05 10.00
C GLN A 734 -25.25 7.74 9.98
N ASP A 735 -25.23 7.05 8.84
CA ASP A 735 -25.99 5.81 8.62
C ASP A 735 -25.58 4.66 9.57
N ASP A 736 -24.34 4.67 10.05
CA ASP A 736 -23.79 3.69 11.01
C ASP A 736 -24.10 4.02 12.48
N GLY A 737 -24.85 5.10 12.73
CA GLY A 737 -25.24 5.55 14.07
C GLY A 737 -24.21 6.46 14.75
N LEU A 738 -23.05 6.70 14.15
CA LEU A 738 -22.12 7.73 14.61
C LEU A 738 -22.71 9.13 14.37
N LEU A 739 -22.17 10.13 15.07
CA LEU A 739 -22.43 11.53 14.80
C LEU A 739 -21.17 12.18 14.22
N LEU A 740 -21.30 12.87 13.10
CA LEU A 740 -20.29 13.79 12.61
C LEU A 740 -20.48 15.11 13.34
N ILE A 741 -19.55 15.45 14.22
CA ILE A 741 -19.50 16.76 14.87
C ILE A 741 -18.80 17.71 13.91
N GLU A 742 -19.44 18.82 13.61
CA GLU A 742 -18.99 19.79 12.61
C GLU A 742 -18.74 21.13 13.29
N ALA A 743 -17.66 21.80 12.89
CA ALA A 743 -17.25 23.08 13.42
C ALA A 743 -17.03 24.06 12.28
N GLU A 744 -17.85 25.10 12.22
CA GLU A 744 -17.83 26.11 11.17
C GLU A 744 -17.41 27.47 11.77
N ALA A 745 -16.26 27.99 11.35
CA ALA A 745 -15.86 29.37 11.63
C ALA A 745 -16.76 30.34 10.87
N VAL A 746 -17.45 31.22 11.59
CA VAL A 746 -18.35 32.21 11.01
C VAL A 746 -17.99 33.63 11.41
N ASP A 747 -18.29 34.57 10.51
CA ASP A 747 -18.11 35.99 10.76
C ASP A 747 -19.32 36.62 11.48
N LYS A 748 -19.28 37.95 11.66
CA LYS A 748 -20.35 38.70 12.34
C LYS A 748 -21.69 38.73 11.60
N ASN A 749 -21.69 38.44 10.29
CA ASN A 749 -22.91 38.32 9.47
C ASN A 749 -23.49 36.90 9.56
N GLY A 750 -22.69 35.94 10.03
CA GLY A 750 -23.05 34.53 10.13
C GLY A 750 -22.59 33.70 8.93
N ASP A 751 -21.82 34.30 8.03
CA ASP A 751 -21.25 33.67 6.84
C ASP A 751 -19.98 32.91 7.21
N ARG A 752 -19.69 31.84 6.47
CA ARG A 752 -18.49 31.03 6.68
C ARG A 752 -17.22 31.83 6.39
N CYS A 753 -16.25 31.75 7.29
CA CYS A 753 -14.91 32.30 7.10
C CYS A 753 -14.10 31.37 6.18
N ILE A 754 -14.28 31.50 4.87
CA ILE A 754 -13.70 30.60 3.87
C ILE A 754 -12.16 30.67 3.74
N THR A 755 -11.48 31.58 4.44
CA THR A 755 -10.01 31.61 4.50
C THR A 755 -9.44 31.21 5.87
N CYS A 756 -10.28 30.74 6.81
CA CYS A 756 -9.80 30.36 8.14
C CYS A 756 -9.13 28.97 8.10
N ASP A 757 -7.90 28.89 8.58
CA ASP A 757 -7.06 27.70 8.63
C ASP A 757 -6.45 27.44 10.02
N GLU A 758 -7.01 28.07 11.06
CA GLU A 758 -6.53 27.95 12.44
C GLU A 758 -6.54 26.48 12.93
N ARG A 759 -5.53 26.12 13.72
CA ARG A 759 -5.47 24.86 14.47
C ARG A 759 -6.58 24.83 15.53
N VAL A 760 -7.38 23.78 15.53
CA VAL A 760 -8.47 23.55 16.48
C VAL A 760 -8.33 22.21 17.19
N TYR A 761 -8.97 22.13 18.36
CA TYR A 761 -8.91 20.99 19.26
C TYR A 761 -10.31 20.57 19.67
N PHE A 762 -10.72 19.36 19.34
CA PHE A 762 -11.96 18.74 19.81
C PHE A 762 -11.74 18.01 21.14
N SER A 763 -12.71 18.11 22.05
CA SER A 763 -12.71 17.40 23.34
C SER A 763 -14.12 16.93 23.72
N ASN A 764 -14.21 15.70 24.27
CA ASN A 764 -15.43 15.22 24.90
C ASN A 764 -15.42 15.58 26.39
N VAL A 765 -16.00 16.74 26.76
CA VAL A 765 -15.98 17.23 28.14
C VAL A 765 -17.11 16.67 29.00
N GLY A 766 -18.11 16.02 28.40
CA GLY A 766 -19.19 15.34 29.11
C GLY A 766 -18.86 13.91 29.56
N GLU A 767 -17.70 13.36 29.16
CA GLU A 767 -17.18 12.01 29.48
C GLU A 767 -18.06 10.81 29.07
N ALA A 768 -19.24 11.05 28.48
CA ALA A 768 -20.07 10.01 27.88
C ALA A 768 -19.72 9.83 26.40
N GLY A 769 -19.64 8.58 25.94
CA GLY A 769 -19.29 8.24 24.55
C GLY A 769 -17.81 8.44 24.23
N GLU A 770 -17.45 8.40 22.95
CA GLU A 770 -16.05 8.41 22.50
C GLU A 770 -15.88 9.25 21.23
N LEU A 771 -14.90 10.16 21.21
CA LEU A 771 -14.41 10.75 19.97
C LEU A 771 -13.57 9.72 19.24
N LEU A 772 -13.86 9.48 17.96
CA LEU A 772 -13.00 8.66 17.12
C LEU A 772 -11.80 9.49 16.71
N GLU A 773 -10.75 9.49 17.53
CA GLU A 773 -9.53 10.26 17.34
C GLU A 773 -8.31 9.35 17.08
N ASN A 774 -7.19 9.96 16.65
CA ASN A 774 -5.92 9.30 16.35
C ASN A 774 -5.98 8.32 15.16
N TYR A 775 -6.76 8.66 14.13
CA TYR A 775 -6.77 7.94 12.85
C TYR A 775 -6.01 8.67 11.75
N GLY A 776 -5.65 9.94 11.94
CA GLY A 776 -4.93 10.72 10.92
C GLY A 776 -5.79 11.01 9.68
N THR A 777 -7.09 11.25 9.87
CA THR A 777 -8.04 11.59 8.79
C THR A 777 -8.83 12.85 9.16
N PRO A 778 -9.34 13.61 8.17
CA PRO A 778 -10.03 14.90 8.43
C PRO A 778 -11.20 14.88 9.42
N ASP A 779 -11.81 13.71 9.63
CA ASP A 779 -12.98 13.46 10.46
C ASP A 779 -12.68 12.57 11.68
N LYS A 780 -11.41 12.23 11.91
CA LYS A 780 -10.99 11.38 13.04
C LYS A 780 -9.65 11.83 13.63
N SER A 781 -9.45 13.14 13.65
CA SER A 781 -8.32 13.83 14.26
C SER A 781 -8.88 14.88 15.22
N SER A 782 -8.58 14.76 16.52
CA SER A 782 -9.00 15.73 17.52
C SER A 782 -8.18 17.00 17.50
N GLU A 783 -6.97 16.96 16.95
CA GLU A 783 -6.15 18.12 16.61
C GLU A 783 -6.01 18.22 15.09
N ILE A 784 -6.49 19.32 14.52
CA ILE A 784 -6.54 19.53 13.07
C ILE A 784 -6.61 21.02 12.75
N GLU A 785 -6.00 21.45 11.65
CA GLU A 785 -6.27 22.78 11.11
C GLU A 785 -7.63 22.85 10.39
N MET A 786 -8.27 24.00 10.42
CA MET A 786 -9.48 24.18 9.62
C MET A 786 -9.18 24.14 8.11
N ALA A 787 -10.14 23.63 7.35
CA ALA A 787 -10.16 23.61 5.90
C ALA A 787 -11.24 24.60 5.41
N ASN A 788 -10.82 25.80 4.98
CA ASN A 788 -11.71 26.92 4.65
C ASN A 788 -12.75 27.21 5.76
N GLY A 789 -12.30 27.26 7.02
CA GLY A 789 -13.16 27.51 8.18
C GLY A 789 -14.06 26.35 8.59
N TYR A 790 -13.74 25.12 8.20
CA TYR A 790 -14.45 23.92 8.62
C TYR A 790 -13.50 22.87 9.18
N ALA A 791 -13.93 22.21 10.24
CA ALA A 791 -13.30 21.00 10.76
C ALA A 791 -14.40 20.05 11.26
N SER A 792 -14.08 18.76 11.36
CA SER A 792 -15.05 17.77 11.82
C SER A 792 -14.40 16.65 12.64
N ILE A 793 -15.20 15.97 13.47
CA ILE A 793 -14.78 14.75 14.15
C ILE A 793 -15.97 13.80 14.33
N LEU A 794 -15.75 12.51 14.09
CA LEU A 794 -16.74 11.48 14.38
C LEU A 794 -16.80 11.18 15.88
N TYR A 795 -18.01 11.10 16.38
CA TYR A 795 -18.32 10.79 17.77
C TYR A 795 -19.24 9.57 17.84
N ARG A 796 -18.92 8.64 18.74
CA ARG A 796 -19.76 7.51 19.10
C ARG A 796 -20.54 7.85 20.37
N PRO A 797 -21.88 8.02 20.29
CA PRO A 797 -22.70 8.31 21.46
C PRO A 797 -22.70 7.17 22.49
N ASP A 798 -22.82 7.53 23.77
CA ASP A 798 -23.19 6.59 24.83
C ASP A 798 -24.69 6.26 24.71
N PRO A 799 -25.09 4.99 24.84
CA PRO A 799 -26.49 4.61 24.68
C PRO A 799 -27.42 5.16 25.76
N ASP A 800 -26.88 5.54 26.93
CA ASP A 800 -27.68 5.88 28.11
C ASP A 800 -27.42 7.31 28.61
N ARG A 801 -26.36 7.98 28.14
CA ARG A 801 -25.91 9.26 28.66
C ARG A 801 -25.68 10.28 27.54
N SER A 802 -26.20 11.48 27.75
CA SER A 802 -25.89 12.63 26.93
C SER A 802 -24.46 13.12 27.18
N SER A 803 -23.85 13.78 26.21
CA SER A 803 -22.52 14.37 26.34
C SER A 803 -22.45 15.79 25.77
N ILE A 804 -21.35 16.47 26.07
CA ILE A 804 -21.02 17.79 25.53
C ILE A 804 -19.68 17.66 24.81
N ILE A 805 -19.68 17.99 23.53
CA ILE A 805 -18.46 18.07 22.73
C ILE A 805 -18.06 19.54 22.63
N GLU A 806 -16.80 19.81 22.94
CA GLU A 806 -16.18 21.13 22.88
C GLU A 806 -15.21 21.19 21.70
N LEU A 807 -15.15 22.36 21.05
CA LEU A 807 -14.02 22.78 20.23
C LEU A 807 -13.38 24.03 20.82
N ARG A 808 -12.06 24.08 20.82
CA ARG A 808 -11.27 25.26 21.23
C ARG A 808 -10.13 25.54 20.27
N SER A 809 -9.66 26.78 20.28
CA SER A 809 -8.41 27.21 19.66
C SER A 809 -7.72 28.25 20.56
N GLN A 810 -6.61 28.81 20.09
CA GLN A 810 -5.99 29.95 20.76
C GLN A 810 -6.97 31.14 20.84
N ASP A 811 -7.79 31.36 19.83
CA ASP A 811 -8.70 32.50 19.73
C ASP A 811 -10.15 32.16 20.13
N VAL A 812 -10.54 30.89 20.08
CA VAL A 812 -11.87 30.39 20.48
C VAL A 812 -11.80 29.74 21.86
N LYS A 813 -12.34 30.41 22.89
CA LYS A 813 -12.33 29.95 24.30
C LYS A 813 -13.45 28.93 24.63
N GLY A 814 -13.73 28.03 23.70
CA GLY A 814 -14.77 27.00 23.80
C GLY A 814 -16.02 27.32 22.98
N ALA A 815 -16.31 26.44 22.02
CA ALA A 815 -17.58 26.30 21.32
C ALA A 815 -18.13 24.91 21.61
N TYR A 816 -19.44 24.76 21.77
CA TYR A 816 -20.02 23.53 22.32
C TYR A 816 -21.17 23.02 21.47
N VAL A 817 -21.35 21.71 21.44
CA VAL A 817 -22.60 21.06 21.00
C VAL A 817 -23.03 20.04 22.04
N TYR A 818 -24.31 20.05 22.39
CA TYR A 818 -24.92 19.05 23.26
C TYR A 818 -25.43 17.89 22.41
N VAL A 819 -25.04 16.68 22.80
CA VAL A 819 -25.47 15.44 22.15
C VAL A 819 -26.29 14.64 23.14
N ASP A 820 -27.58 14.44 22.87
CA ASP A 820 -28.42 13.63 23.75
C ASP A 820 -28.13 12.12 23.62
N HIS A 821 -28.56 11.30 24.58
CA HIS A 821 -28.51 9.83 24.55
C HIS A 821 -29.30 9.22 23.36
N THR A 822 -30.34 9.93 22.88
CA THR A 822 -31.04 9.60 21.63
C THR A 822 -30.27 10.02 20.37
N GLY A 823 -29.19 10.79 20.56
CA GLY A 823 -28.45 11.59 19.57
C GLY A 823 -29.32 12.53 18.75
N GLU A 824 -30.44 12.98 19.32
CA GLU A 824 -31.07 14.25 18.94
C GLU A 824 -30.25 15.42 19.51
N ILE A 825 -30.29 16.55 18.82
CA ILE A 825 -29.42 17.70 19.07
C ILE A 825 -30.28 18.81 19.66
N ASP A 826 -29.88 19.34 20.82
CA ASP A 826 -30.45 20.58 21.37
C ASP A 826 -29.53 21.75 20.94
N PRO A 827 -30.01 22.70 20.11
CA PRO A 827 -29.19 23.72 19.47
C PRO A 827 -28.56 24.77 20.39
#